data_AF-A0A7Y2F6Y3-F1
#
_entry.id   AF-A0A7Y2F6Y3-F1
#
_cell.length_a   1.000
_cell.length_b   1.000
_cell.length_c   1.000
_cell.angle_alpha   90.00
_cell.angle_beta   90.00
_cell.angle_gamma   90.00
#
_symmetry.space_group_name_H-M   'P 1'
#
loop_
_entity.id
_entity.type
_entity.pdbx_description
1 polymer ?
#
loop_
_entity_poly.entity_id
_entity_poly.type
_entity_poly.pdbx_seq_one_letter_code
_entity_poly.pdbx_strand_id
1 'polypeptide(L)'
;MTSVTTSENAKQQHENQFAGDLLEQFSYDDDIVRKFVTATIVWGLVATLVGLIVALLLVLPSLTGGMPWFSFGRLRPLHTNAAIFAFAGNGIFAAIYYSTQRLCKARMWSDTLSRLHFWLWQAIIVAAAITLPLGITQSKEYAELEWPIDIAIAIVWLVIFGGNFLMTLVRRRERHMYVALWFYIATIVTVALLHVFNNLVVPSGWFKGYSVYAGVQDAFMQWWYGHNAVAFFLTTPFLGLMYYFLPKAAERPVFSYRLSIIHFWSLVFIYIWAGPHHLHYTALPEWASTLGMLFSLMLWMPSWGGMINGLLTLRGAWHKVAADPVLKFFVVGITFYGMSTFEGPMLSIKAINALSHYTDWTIAHVHSGALGWNGFMVFGMIYWLLPRLFQTKLWNPKLMSLHFWTGTIGILLYIIPIYAAGLMQGVMWRAMDDTGHLVYPEFIEIIQSIVTLWWLRVLGGLLYFAGVVMLAINALMTWHNRPATYDVPVLSAPRLTPLRIDTEPAVKSDLSDDVPVLNFARTLNVFGKMGWHRKWERLPVKFTVLTTAAVVIATLFEVIPTFLIRTNVPTIASVTPYTPLELAGRHIYVSEGCYNCHSQMIRPMVAETKRYGEYSKPGEFIYDRPFQWGSRRIGPDLAREGGKQSSKWHWDHFENPSYVSEGSVMPSYPHLLSEDLKFDAIAPHMKAAAFLGAPYTDEEIENCEAAARYQAEVIAAEIVAQGGPAAMHEKQAMAVIAYLQRMGTDLFKSPTPETVPPESAGAVDSDAVDGDASTMEDQRDVSDSDDSSPVDDEPKPDTDTGTDTDNDTLEEPNS
;
A
#
# COMPACT_ATOMS: atom_id res chain seq x y z
N MET A 1 -30.82 18.88 71.71
CA MET A 1 -30.80 18.98 70.22
C MET A 1 -29.51 19.57 69.66
N THR A 2 -28.59 20.11 70.47
CA THR A 2 -27.34 20.75 70.02
C THR A 2 -26.08 19.87 69.99
N SER A 3 -26.14 18.62 70.49
CA SER A 3 -24.97 17.70 70.44
C SER A 3 -25.04 16.63 69.34
N VAL A 4 -26.19 16.47 68.67
CA VAL A 4 -26.37 15.50 67.58
C VAL A 4 -25.93 16.10 66.23
N THR A 5 -26.15 17.41 66.05
CA THR A 5 -25.78 18.16 64.84
C THR A 5 -24.26 18.37 64.67
N THR A 6 -23.48 18.37 65.76
CA THR A 6 -22.00 18.44 65.69
C THR A 6 -21.36 17.09 65.34
N SER A 7 -21.97 15.98 65.75
CA SER A 7 -21.51 14.62 65.43
C SER A 7 -21.80 14.25 63.98
N GLU A 8 -22.98 14.59 63.45
CA GLU A 8 -23.31 14.36 62.04
C GLU A 8 -22.45 15.22 61.11
N ASN A 9 -22.24 16.51 61.43
CA ASN A 9 -21.34 17.37 60.65
C ASN A 9 -19.88 16.89 60.70
N ALA A 10 -19.41 16.37 61.84
CA ALA A 10 -18.06 15.80 61.94
C ALA A 10 -17.92 14.49 61.15
N LYS A 11 -18.95 13.63 61.15
CA LYS A 11 -18.97 12.38 60.37
C LYS A 11 -19.05 12.64 58.87
N GLN A 12 -19.83 13.64 58.46
CA GLN A 12 -19.96 14.07 57.07
C GLN A 12 -18.71 14.83 56.58
N GLN A 13 -18.02 15.56 57.46
CA GLN A 13 -16.68 16.11 57.18
C GLN A 13 -15.62 15.01 57.09
N HIS A 14 -15.65 13.99 57.96
CA HIS A 14 -14.72 12.86 57.91
C HIS A 14 -14.96 11.96 56.67
N GLU A 15 -16.21 11.72 56.27
CA GLU A 15 -16.56 10.98 55.05
C GLU A 15 -16.19 11.78 53.78
N ASN A 16 -16.39 13.09 53.78
CA ASN A 16 -15.91 13.96 52.69
C ASN A 16 -14.37 14.06 52.64
N GLN A 17 -13.69 13.96 53.77
CA GLN A 17 -12.22 13.94 53.86
C GLN A 17 -11.65 12.59 53.39
N PHE A 18 -12.26 11.46 53.75
CA PHE A 18 -11.94 10.12 53.23
C PHE A 18 -12.26 9.98 51.73
N ALA A 19 -13.32 10.61 51.22
CA ALA A 19 -13.63 10.66 49.80
C ALA A 19 -12.64 11.56 49.02
N GLY A 20 -12.15 12.63 49.65
CA GLY A 20 -11.07 13.48 49.13
C GLY A 20 -9.75 12.73 48.94
N ASP A 21 -9.41 11.82 49.86
CA ASP A 21 -8.23 10.95 49.80
C ASP A 21 -8.30 9.82 48.74
N LEU A 22 -9.46 9.65 48.08
CA LEU A 22 -9.71 8.64 47.04
C LEU A 22 -9.68 9.21 45.61
N LEU A 23 -9.57 10.52 45.44
CA LEU A 23 -9.53 11.19 44.13
C LEU A 23 -8.08 11.42 43.70
N GLU A 24 -7.73 10.86 42.55
CA GLU A 24 -6.44 11.08 41.89
C GLU A 24 -6.55 12.28 40.95
N GLN A 25 -5.59 13.19 41.04
CA GLN A 25 -5.47 14.35 40.16
C GLN A 25 -4.51 14.07 39.02
N PHE A 26 -4.87 14.47 37.80
CA PHE A 26 -4.00 14.36 36.64
C PHE A 26 -4.34 15.45 35.60
N SER A 27 -3.38 15.73 34.72
CA SER A 27 -3.57 16.60 33.56
C SER A 27 -3.17 15.87 32.28
N TYR A 28 -3.73 16.28 31.15
CA TYR A 28 -3.35 15.73 29.84
C TYR A 28 -2.02 16.31 29.34
N ASP A 29 -1.28 15.49 28.60
CA ASP A 29 -0.10 15.95 27.85
C ASP A 29 -0.57 16.51 26.50
N ASP A 30 -0.88 17.81 26.48
CA ASP A 30 -1.19 18.52 25.22
C ASP A 30 0.08 19.09 24.55
N ASP A 31 1.26 19.01 25.19
CA ASP A 31 2.52 19.44 24.58
C ASP A 31 2.93 18.51 23.43
N ILE A 32 2.85 17.20 23.67
CA ILE A 32 3.11 16.22 22.61
C ILE A 32 2.15 16.38 21.42
N VAL A 33 0.88 16.70 21.69
CA VAL A 33 -0.11 16.93 20.64
C VAL A 33 0.26 18.17 19.82
N ARG A 34 0.66 19.27 20.47
CA ARG A 34 1.13 20.48 19.77
C ARG A 34 2.30 20.16 18.85
N LYS A 35 3.28 19.37 19.31
CA LYS A 35 4.43 18.95 18.50
C LYS A 35 4.01 18.19 17.25
N PHE A 36 3.17 17.16 17.39
CA PHE A 36 2.67 16.40 16.24
C PHE A 36 1.78 17.23 15.31
N VAL A 37 0.93 18.13 15.82
CA VAL A 37 0.14 19.05 14.98
C VAL A 37 1.06 19.98 14.17
N THR A 38 2.08 20.57 14.79
CA THR A 38 3.05 21.41 14.09
C THR A 38 3.82 20.61 13.03
N ALA A 39 4.30 19.42 13.38
CA ALA A 39 4.97 18.54 12.42
C ALA A 39 4.07 18.12 11.26
N THR A 40 2.78 17.86 11.52
CA THR A 40 1.78 17.55 10.48
C THR A 40 1.69 18.68 9.48
N ILE A 41 1.62 19.94 9.93
CA ILE A 41 1.54 21.11 9.04
C ILE A 41 2.82 21.25 8.21
N VAL A 42 3.99 21.13 8.84
CA VAL A 42 5.29 21.23 8.15
C VAL A 42 5.44 20.15 7.09
N TRP A 43 5.20 18.88 7.45
CA TRP A 43 5.30 17.79 6.49
C TRP A 43 4.17 17.79 5.46
N GLY A 44 3.01 18.37 5.76
CA GLY A 44 1.96 18.63 4.77
C GLY A 44 2.43 19.58 3.67
N LEU A 45 3.15 20.65 4.03
CA LEU A 45 3.78 21.56 3.06
C LEU A 45 4.82 20.84 2.21
N VAL A 46 5.71 20.07 2.84
CA VAL A 46 6.76 19.31 2.12
C VAL A 46 6.13 18.28 1.19
N ALA A 47 5.18 17.47 1.67
CA ALA A 47 4.56 16.41 0.88
C ALA A 47 3.85 16.96 -0.36
N THR A 48 3.08 18.05 -0.21
CA THR A 48 2.36 18.67 -1.33
C THR A 48 3.28 19.45 -2.26
N LEU A 49 4.38 20.03 -1.76
CA LEU A 49 5.42 20.66 -2.59
C LEU A 49 6.17 19.62 -3.43
N VAL A 50 6.67 18.54 -2.83
CA VAL A 50 7.37 17.47 -3.56
C VAL A 50 6.40 16.80 -4.55
N GLY A 51 5.13 16.62 -4.18
CA GLY A 51 4.09 16.14 -5.09
C GLY A 51 3.89 17.06 -6.31
N LEU A 52 3.89 18.37 -6.10
CA LEU A 52 3.82 19.35 -7.19
C LEU A 52 5.08 19.32 -8.07
N ILE A 53 6.27 19.22 -7.48
CA ILE A 53 7.54 19.07 -8.22
C ILE A 53 7.49 17.82 -9.09
N VAL A 54 7.15 16.66 -8.52
CA VAL A 54 7.06 15.38 -9.25
C VAL A 54 5.99 15.44 -10.35
N ALA A 55 4.87 16.14 -10.12
CA ALA A 55 3.86 16.37 -11.15
C ALA A 55 4.37 17.26 -12.30
N LEU A 56 5.19 18.27 -12.01
CA LEU A 56 5.87 19.11 -13.01
C LEU A 56 6.91 18.33 -13.80
N LEU A 57 7.66 17.43 -13.16
CA LEU A 57 8.66 16.60 -13.84
C LEU A 57 8.07 15.66 -14.90
N LEU A 58 6.78 15.33 -14.79
CA LEU A 58 6.08 14.54 -15.82
C LEU A 58 5.80 15.32 -17.10
N VAL A 59 5.76 16.66 -17.04
CA VAL A 59 5.50 17.53 -18.20
C VAL A 59 6.74 18.32 -18.63
N LEU A 60 7.69 18.52 -17.72
CA LEU A 60 8.95 19.23 -17.91
C LEU A 60 10.12 18.40 -17.31
N PRO A 61 10.47 17.25 -17.90
CA PRO A 61 11.51 16.36 -17.37
C PRO A 61 12.91 17.01 -17.34
N SER A 62 13.17 17.97 -18.22
CA SER A 62 14.43 18.71 -18.31
C SER A 62 14.67 19.72 -17.19
N LEU A 63 13.67 20.01 -16.34
CA LEU A 63 13.75 20.99 -15.25
C LEU A 63 14.87 20.69 -14.24
N THR A 64 15.30 19.43 -14.15
CA THR A 64 16.35 18.95 -13.25
C THR A 64 17.76 19.10 -13.82
N GLY A 65 17.90 19.42 -15.11
CA GLY A 65 19.21 19.42 -15.78
C GLY A 65 19.94 18.08 -15.76
N GLY A 66 19.23 16.97 -15.61
CA GLY A 66 19.82 15.63 -15.49
C GLY A 66 20.42 15.33 -14.11
N MET A 67 20.13 16.12 -13.08
CA MET A 67 20.58 15.85 -11.72
C MET A 67 19.87 14.61 -11.12
N PRO A 68 20.59 13.56 -10.70
CA PRO A 68 19.99 12.30 -10.28
C PRO A 68 19.06 12.45 -9.07
N TRP A 69 19.45 13.27 -8.09
CA TRP A 69 18.71 13.51 -6.84
C TRP A 69 17.32 14.12 -7.03
N PHE A 70 17.14 14.87 -8.12
CA PHE A 70 15.87 15.53 -8.44
C PHE A 70 15.10 14.82 -9.55
N SER A 71 15.58 13.66 -10.03
CA SER A 71 14.87 12.88 -11.04
C SER A 71 13.50 12.40 -10.54
N PHE A 72 12.56 12.21 -11.46
CA PHE A 72 11.22 11.72 -11.12
C PHE A 72 11.28 10.36 -10.39
N GLY A 73 12.13 9.45 -10.86
CA GLY A 73 12.27 8.10 -10.30
C GLY A 73 12.67 8.10 -8.83
N ARG A 74 13.55 9.02 -8.41
CA ARG A 74 13.99 9.12 -7.01
C ARG A 74 13.07 9.99 -6.15
N LEU A 75 12.46 11.03 -6.72
CA LEU A 75 11.55 11.92 -5.96
C LEU A 75 10.13 11.35 -5.77
N ARG A 76 9.65 10.46 -6.64
CA ARG A 76 8.33 9.81 -6.46
C ARG A 76 8.23 9.09 -5.11
N PRO A 77 9.14 8.18 -4.71
CA PRO A 77 9.05 7.53 -3.41
C PRO A 77 9.23 8.51 -2.24
N LEU A 78 9.98 9.60 -2.41
CA LEU A 78 10.05 10.66 -1.40
C LEU A 78 8.69 11.35 -1.21
N HIS A 79 7.99 11.70 -2.30
CA HIS A 79 6.64 12.25 -2.20
C HIS A 79 5.70 11.28 -1.46
N THR A 80 5.71 10.00 -1.83
CA THR A 80 4.90 8.96 -1.20
C THR A 80 5.17 8.89 0.31
N ASN A 81 6.44 8.79 0.72
CA ASN A 81 6.84 8.70 2.13
C ASN A 81 6.50 9.99 2.90
N ALA A 82 6.71 11.16 2.30
CA ALA A 82 6.35 12.44 2.89
C ALA A 82 4.82 12.59 3.07
N ALA A 83 4.02 12.15 2.10
CA ALA A 83 2.56 12.24 2.18
C ALA A 83 1.98 11.28 3.22
N ILE A 84 2.47 10.03 3.24
CA ILE A 84 1.91 8.96 4.07
C ILE A 84 2.53 8.99 5.46
N PHE A 85 3.82 8.73 5.60
CA PHE A 85 4.45 8.53 6.91
C PHE A 85 4.79 9.84 7.62
N ALA A 86 5.06 10.92 6.87
CA ALA A 86 5.31 12.22 7.46
C ALA A 86 4.02 13.02 7.71
N PHE A 87 3.29 13.42 6.66
CA PHE A 87 2.06 14.20 6.81
C PHE A 87 0.95 13.41 7.51
N ALA A 88 0.44 12.34 6.89
CA ALA A 88 -0.66 11.57 7.47
C ALA A 88 -0.24 10.89 8.78
N GLY A 89 0.98 10.35 8.87
CA GLY A 89 1.54 9.74 10.08
C GLY A 89 1.56 10.69 11.28
N ASN A 90 2.12 11.90 11.13
CA ASN A 90 2.07 12.89 12.21
C ASN A 90 0.62 13.28 12.56
N GLY A 91 -0.27 13.36 11.57
CA GLY A 91 -1.70 13.62 11.79
C GLY A 91 -2.38 12.52 12.61
N ILE A 92 -2.08 11.26 12.32
CA ILE A 92 -2.55 10.09 13.07
C ILE A 92 -2.04 10.15 14.51
N PHE A 93 -0.76 10.43 14.72
CA PHE A 93 -0.21 10.51 16.08
C PHE A 93 -0.81 11.68 16.87
N ALA A 94 -1.01 12.84 16.25
CA ALA A 94 -1.73 13.95 16.88
C ALA A 94 -3.15 13.52 17.30
N ALA A 95 -3.87 12.83 16.42
CA ALA A 95 -5.20 12.31 16.70
C ALA A 95 -5.19 11.33 17.88
N ILE A 96 -4.28 10.37 17.88
CA ILE A 96 -4.17 9.31 18.90
C ILE A 96 -3.76 9.90 20.25
N TYR A 97 -2.71 10.73 20.32
CA TYR A 97 -2.27 11.34 21.58
C TYR A 97 -3.32 12.28 22.18
N TYR A 98 -4.07 13.01 21.35
CA TYR A 98 -5.13 13.89 21.85
C TYR A 98 -6.35 13.11 22.36
N SER A 99 -6.86 12.20 21.53
CA SER A 99 -8.12 11.51 21.78
C SER A 99 -7.98 10.40 22.83
N THR A 100 -6.89 9.62 22.83
CA THR A 100 -6.70 8.48 23.75
C THR A 100 -6.76 8.92 25.19
N GLN A 101 -6.06 10.00 25.54
CA GLN A 101 -6.05 10.53 26.90
C GLN A 101 -7.46 10.89 27.39
N ARG A 102 -8.23 11.56 26.52
CA ARG A 102 -9.59 12.03 26.80
C ARG A 102 -10.62 10.90 26.84
N LEU A 103 -10.45 9.88 25.98
CA LEU A 103 -11.31 8.69 25.95
C LEU A 103 -11.03 7.75 27.12
N CYS A 104 -9.77 7.66 27.55
CA CYS A 104 -9.38 6.86 28.72
C CYS A 104 -9.59 7.60 30.04
N LYS A 105 -9.81 8.92 29.99
CA LYS A 105 -9.74 9.83 31.15
C LYS A 105 -8.48 9.58 31.97
N ALA A 106 -7.35 9.50 31.29
CA ALA A 106 -6.04 9.24 31.86
C ALA A 106 -4.98 9.99 31.05
N ARG A 107 -3.90 10.42 31.70
CA ARG A 107 -2.70 10.89 31.00
C ARG A 107 -2.06 9.71 30.25
N MET A 108 -1.30 10.00 29.19
CA MET A 108 -0.41 9.00 28.60
C MET A 108 0.47 8.35 29.65
N TRP A 109 0.77 7.06 29.47
CA TRP A 109 1.50 6.27 30.46
C TRP A 109 2.92 6.80 30.72
N SER A 110 3.63 7.25 29.69
CA SER A 110 4.97 7.84 29.80
C SER A 110 5.17 9.02 28.85
N ASP A 111 5.33 10.22 29.42
CA ASP A 111 5.69 11.44 28.68
C ASP A 111 7.07 11.33 28.01
N THR A 112 7.98 10.54 28.60
CA THR A 112 9.30 10.29 28.01
C THR A 112 9.18 9.45 26.74
N LEU A 113 8.38 8.37 26.75
CA LEU A 113 8.12 7.61 25.52
C LEU A 113 7.37 8.45 24.48
N SER A 114 6.44 9.32 24.91
CA SER A 114 5.78 10.27 24.02
C SER A 114 6.79 11.17 23.29
N ARG A 115 7.75 11.77 24.02
CA ARG A 115 8.79 12.64 23.45
C ARG A 115 9.81 11.87 22.59
N LEU A 116 10.23 10.68 23.02
CA LEU A 116 11.11 9.82 22.23
C LEU A 116 10.45 9.42 20.92
N HIS A 117 9.18 9.02 20.95
CA HIS A 117 8.42 8.73 19.75
C HIS A 117 8.45 9.90 18.78
N PHE A 118 8.13 11.12 19.23
CA PHE A 118 8.17 12.29 18.35
C PHE A 118 9.54 12.46 17.68
N TRP A 119 10.62 12.59 18.45
CA TRP A 119 11.93 12.89 17.87
C TRP A 119 12.49 11.77 17.00
N LEU A 120 12.27 10.50 17.39
CA LEU A 120 12.73 9.36 16.59
C LEU A 120 11.92 9.23 15.30
N TRP A 121 10.61 9.51 15.33
CA TRP A 121 9.80 9.56 14.11
C TRP A 121 10.24 10.69 13.18
N GLN A 122 10.55 11.88 13.71
CA GLN A 122 11.11 12.96 12.91
C GLN A 122 12.47 12.59 12.30
N ALA A 123 13.32 11.88 13.05
CA ALA A 123 14.60 11.40 12.55
C ALA A 123 14.44 10.38 11.41
N ILE A 124 13.47 9.46 11.50
CA ILE A 124 13.12 8.51 10.43
C ILE A 124 12.67 9.25 9.16
N ILE A 125 11.79 10.25 9.30
CA ILE A 125 11.33 11.05 8.16
C ILE A 125 12.50 11.80 7.50
N VAL A 126 13.39 12.39 8.30
CA VAL A 126 14.58 13.08 7.77
C VAL A 126 15.53 12.09 7.10
N ALA A 127 15.69 10.89 7.65
CA ALA A 127 16.47 9.83 7.01
C ALA A 127 15.88 9.49 5.63
N ALA A 128 14.56 9.30 5.51
CA ALA A 128 13.88 9.10 4.23
C ALA A 128 14.10 10.25 3.24
N ALA A 129 14.05 11.50 3.72
CA ALA A 129 14.30 12.70 2.92
C ALA A 129 15.73 12.80 2.38
N ILE A 130 16.68 12.11 3.01
CA ILE A 130 18.08 12.03 2.58
C ILE A 130 18.31 10.81 1.70
N THR A 131 17.87 9.62 2.12
CA THR A 131 18.22 8.35 1.47
C THR A 131 17.51 8.15 0.12
N LEU A 132 16.24 8.54 0.00
CA LEU A 132 15.48 8.30 -1.22
C LEU A 132 16.01 9.12 -2.42
N PRO A 133 16.30 10.43 -2.30
CA PRO A 133 16.98 11.17 -3.37
C PRO A 133 18.38 10.63 -3.72
N LEU A 134 19.07 10.02 -2.76
CA LEU A 134 20.37 9.37 -3.00
C LEU A 134 20.25 8.02 -3.74
N GLY A 135 19.04 7.53 -4.03
CA GLY A 135 18.81 6.25 -4.70
C GLY A 135 18.93 5.03 -3.77
N ILE A 136 18.97 5.26 -2.46
CA ILE A 136 19.01 4.20 -1.46
C ILE A 136 17.56 3.75 -1.21
N THR A 137 17.16 2.72 -1.94
CA THR A 137 15.79 2.21 -1.94
C THR A 137 15.71 0.69 -2.08
N GLN A 138 14.74 0.10 -1.39
CA GLN A 138 14.35 -1.29 -1.60
C GLN A 138 13.60 -1.49 -2.91
N SER A 139 13.04 -0.46 -3.55
CA SER A 139 12.07 -0.52 -4.69
C SER A 139 10.70 -1.12 -4.40
N LYS A 140 10.38 -1.38 -3.13
CA LYS A 140 9.07 -1.83 -2.67
C LYS A 140 8.17 -0.62 -2.34
N GLU A 141 7.05 -0.46 -3.04
CA GLU A 141 6.15 0.68 -2.83
C GLU A 141 5.67 0.78 -1.36
N TYR A 142 5.75 1.97 -0.76
CA TYR A 142 5.47 2.22 0.66
C TYR A 142 6.41 1.52 1.66
N ALA A 143 7.44 0.82 1.20
CA ALA A 143 8.47 0.15 1.98
C ALA A 143 9.86 0.41 1.38
N GLU A 144 10.08 1.63 0.87
CA GLU A 144 11.27 1.96 0.09
C GLU A 144 12.53 2.09 0.95
N LEU A 145 12.40 2.36 2.24
CA LEU A 145 13.54 2.63 3.13
C LEU A 145 14.34 1.37 3.42
N GLU A 146 15.67 1.46 3.46
CA GLU A 146 16.54 0.31 3.70
C GLU A 146 16.54 -0.17 5.15
N TRP A 147 17.00 -1.42 5.35
CA TRP A 147 16.83 -2.19 6.58
C TRP A 147 17.22 -1.53 7.92
N PRO A 148 18.24 -0.64 8.03
CA PRO A 148 18.51 0.01 9.31
C PRO A 148 17.37 0.94 9.73
N ILE A 149 16.74 1.60 8.76
CA ILE A 149 15.59 2.48 8.99
C ILE A 149 14.35 1.62 9.29
N ASP A 150 14.20 0.47 8.65
CA ASP A 150 13.10 -0.46 8.96
C ASP A 150 13.13 -0.96 10.40
N ILE A 151 14.32 -1.31 10.91
CA ILE A 151 14.48 -1.72 12.32
C ILE A 151 14.11 -0.55 13.23
N ALA A 152 14.57 0.66 12.91
CA ALA A 152 14.23 1.86 13.67
C ALA A 152 12.71 2.11 13.70
N ILE A 153 12.03 1.97 12.55
CA ILE A 153 10.56 2.08 12.44
C ILE A 153 9.90 1.02 13.32
N ALA A 154 10.31 -0.24 13.24
CA ALA A 154 9.71 -1.32 14.03
C ALA A 154 9.81 -1.05 15.55
N ILE A 155 10.98 -0.61 16.03
CA ILE A 155 11.20 -0.28 17.44
C ILE A 155 10.37 0.95 17.85
N VAL A 156 10.41 2.03 17.08
CA VAL A 156 9.67 3.27 17.38
C VAL A 156 8.17 3.03 17.38
N TRP A 157 7.67 2.26 16.41
CA TRP A 157 6.26 1.96 16.26
C TRP A 157 5.73 1.03 17.35
N LEU A 158 6.35 -0.15 17.54
CA LEU A 158 5.80 -1.18 18.41
C LEU A 158 6.15 -0.93 19.88
N VAL A 159 7.41 -0.64 20.18
CA VAL A 159 7.91 -0.56 21.57
C VAL A 159 7.63 0.80 22.17
N ILE A 160 7.96 1.88 21.45
CA ILE A 160 7.87 3.24 22.00
C ILE A 160 6.45 3.79 21.90
N PHE A 161 5.90 3.85 20.69
CA PHE A 161 4.55 4.37 20.45
C PHE A 161 3.46 3.39 20.91
N GLY A 162 3.45 2.18 20.35
CA GLY A 162 2.46 1.15 20.62
C GLY A 162 2.45 0.73 22.09
N GLY A 163 3.63 0.51 22.68
CA GLY A 163 3.79 0.22 24.10
C GLY A 163 3.20 1.31 25.00
N ASN A 164 3.50 2.58 24.72
CA ASN A 164 2.94 3.70 25.48
C ASN A 164 1.41 3.79 25.36
N PHE A 165 0.87 3.58 24.15
CA PHE A 165 -0.57 3.54 23.91
C PHE A 165 -1.26 2.39 24.66
N LEU A 166 -0.76 1.15 24.52
CA LEU A 166 -1.36 -0.03 25.17
C LEU A 166 -1.30 0.06 26.69
N MET A 167 -0.19 0.54 27.26
CA MET A 167 -0.09 0.76 28.70
C MET A 167 -1.06 1.85 29.20
N THR A 168 -1.34 2.86 28.38
CA THR A 168 -2.37 3.87 28.68
C THR A 168 -3.77 3.23 28.70
N LEU A 169 -4.08 2.32 27.77
CA LEU A 169 -5.36 1.58 27.77
C LEU A 169 -5.55 0.68 29.00
N VAL A 170 -4.47 0.07 29.49
CA VAL A 170 -4.48 -0.73 30.72
C VAL A 170 -4.77 0.13 31.95
N ARG A 171 -4.27 1.37 31.97
CA ARG A 171 -4.50 2.35 33.07
C ARG A 171 -5.69 3.30 32.83
N ARG A 172 -6.60 2.97 31.92
CA ARG A 172 -7.78 3.81 31.67
C ARG A 172 -8.76 3.79 32.86
N ARG A 173 -9.49 4.89 33.04
CA ARG A 173 -10.58 5.01 34.03
C ARG A 173 -11.94 4.61 33.47
N GLU A 174 -12.13 4.75 32.17
CA GLU A 174 -13.37 4.36 31.50
C GLU A 174 -13.48 2.84 31.32
N ARG A 175 -14.63 2.25 31.70
CA ARG A 175 -14.81 0.79 31.66
C ARG A 175 -14.85 0.27 30.24
N HIS A 176 -15.59 0.93 29.36
CA HIS A 176 -15.75 0.53 27.96
C HIS A 176 -14.77 1.30 27.09
N MET A 177 -14.04 0.60 26.23
CA MET A 177 -13.22 1.28 25.22
C MET A 177 -14.13 1.88 24.15
N TYR A 178 -13.95 3.16 23.88
CA TYR A 178 -14.63 3.83 22.77
C TYR A 178 -14.15 3.30 21.41
N VAL A 179 -15.03 3.31 20.40
CA VAL A 179 -14.80 2.73 19.06
C VAL A 179 -13.50 3.21 18.41
N ALA A 180 -13.13 4.49 18.60
CA ALA A 180 -11.87 5.02 18.07
C ALA A 180 -10.63 4.24 18.57
N LEU A 181 -10.64 3.79 19.83
CA LEU A 181 -9.55 3.01 20.40
C LEU A 181 -9.44 1.62 19.76
N TRP A 182 -10.55 1.03 19.29
CA TRP A 182 -10.52 -0.25 18.60
C TRP A 182 -9.77 -0.14 17.28
N PHE A 183 -10.08 0.91 16.51
CA PHE A 183 -9.40 1.21 15.26
C PHE A 183 -7.91 1.52 15.49
N TYR A 184 -7.56 2.28 16.53
CA TYR A 184 -6.15 2.51 16.88
C TYR A 184 -5.41 1.24 17.29
N ILE A 185 -6.06 0.33 18.04
CA ILE A 185 -5.50 -1.00 18.34
C ILE A 185 -5.22 -1.75 17.04
N ALA A 186 -6.20 -1.82 16.13
CA ALA A 186 -6.05 -2.50 14.85
C ALA A 186 -4.92 -1.90 14.01
N THR A 187 -4.83 -0.57 13.94
CA THR A 187 -3.70 0.13 13.29
C THR A 187 -2.36 -0.32 13.86
N ILE A 188 -2.18 -0.26 15.18
CA ILE A 188 -0.88 -0.50 15.82
C ILE A 188 -0.42 -1.94 15.58
N VAL A 189 -1.31 -2.93 15.81
CA VAL A 189 -0.92 -4.35 15.71
C VAL A 189 -0.73 -4.79 14.26
N THR A 190 -1.61 -4.36 13.34
CA THR A 190 -1.52 -4.79 11.95
C THR A 190 -0.33 -4.13 11.27
N VAL A 191 -0.12 -2.82 11.40
CA VAL A 191 1.04 -2.14 10.78
C VAL A 191 2.36 -2.74 11.26
N ALA A 192 2.47 -3.14 12.54
CA ALA A 192 3.66 -3.81 13.04
C ALA A 192 3.89 -5.17 12.36
N LEU A 193 2.83 -5.98 12.18
CA LEU A 193 2.91 -7.25 11.46
C LEU A 193 3.32 -7.04 10.00
N LEU A 194 2.65 -6.13 9.30
CA LEU A 194 2.89 -5.80 7.90
C LEU A 194 4.35 -5.39 7.67
N HIS A 195 4.82 -4.42 8.45
CA HIS A 195 6.17 -3.85 8.34
C HIS A 195 7.24 -4.92 8.55
N VAL A 196 7.12 -5.74 9.59
CA VAL A 196 8.12 -6.77 9.90
C VAL A 196 8.20 -7.81 8.80
N PHE A 197 7.07 -8.34 8.32
CA PHE A 197 7.10 -9.46 7.39
C PHE A 197 7.36 -9.06 5.94
N ASN A 198 7.02 -7.84 5.51
CA ASN A 198 7.36 -7.39 4.16
C ASN A 198 8.83 -7.02 3.99
N ASN A 199 9.44 -6.51 5.07
CA ASN A 199 10.79 -5.94 5.06
C ASN A 199 11.83 -6.94 5.61
N LEU A 200 11.53 -8.24 5.51
CA LEU A 200 12.52 -9.27 5.75
C LEU A 200 13.52 -9.27 4.59
N VAL A 201 14.77 -8.91 4.90
CA VAL A 201 15.84 -8.81 3.92
C VAL A 201 17.13 -9.44 4.42
N VAL A 202 17.98 -9.89 3.49
CA VAL A 202 19.37 -10.26 3.74
C VAL A 202 20.25 -9.04 3.44
N PRO A 203 20.94 -8.47 4.46
CA PRO A 203 21.81 -7.32 4.24
C PRO A 203 23.03 -7.69 3.37
N SER A 204 23.28 -6.88 2.33
CA SER A 204 24.55 -6.91 1.58
C SER A 204 25.44 -5.69 1.88
N GLY A 205 24.97 -4.80 2.77
CA GLY A 205 25.67 -3.62 3.26
C GLY A 205 24.73 -2.74 4.11
N TRP A 206 25.20 -1.60 4.59
CA TRP A 206 24.38 -0.67 5.40
C TRP A 206 23.22 -0.04 4.64
N PHE A 207 23.36 0.10 3.33
CA PHE A 207 22.38 0.78 2.46
C PHE A 207 21.82 -0.16 1.39
N LYS A 208 21.90 -1.48 1.62
CA LYS A 208 21.33 -2.46 0.70
C LYS A 208 20.91 -3.76 1.38
N GLY A 209 19.63 -4.08 1.29
CA GLY A 209 19.05 -5.38 1.59
C GLY A 209 18.45 -6.06 0.35
N TYR A 210 18.48 -7.38 0.32
CA TYR A 210 17.75 -8.20 -0.65
C TYR A 210 16.54 -8.84 0.00
N SER A 211 15.36 -8.68 -0.62
CA SER A 211 14.14 -9.35 -0.16
C SER A 211 14.35 -10.85 -0.01
N VAL A 212 13.89 -11.42 1.11
CA VAL A 212 13.86 -12.87 1.31
C VAL A 212 12.89 -13.57 0.36
N TYR A 213 11.96 -12.83 -0.23
CA TYR A 213 11.05 -13.31 -1.27
C TYR A 213 11.58 -12.96 -2.67
N ALA A 214 11.13 -13.69 -3.69
CA ALA A 214 11.42 -13.38 -5.09
C ALA A 214 10.16 -13.43 -5.96
N GLY A 215 10.19 -12.70 -7.08
CA GLY A 215 9.18 -12.76 -8.13
C GLY A 215 7.74 -12.72 -7.63
N VAL A 216 6.97 -13.75 -7.96
CA VAL A 216 5.54 -13.86 -7.61
C VAL A 216 5.29 -13.80 -6.10
N GLN A 217 6.13 -14.46 -5.30
CA GLN A 217 5.99 -14.47 -3.85
C GLN A 217 6.27 -13.09 -3.26
N ASP A 218 7.28 -12.40 -3.81
CA ASP A 218 7.63 -11.05 -3.38
C ASP A 218 6.55 -10.04 -3.78
N ALA A 219 5.99 -10.16 -4.99
CA ALA A 219 4.87 -9.34 -5.44
C ALA A 219 3.63 -9.54 -4.58
N PHE A 220 3.32 -10.79 -4.23
CA PHE A 220 2.23 -11.13 -3.33
C PHE A 220 2.44 -10.49 -1.95
N MET A 221 3.60 -10.70 -1.33
CA MET A 221 3.91 -10.13 -0.01
C MET A 221 3.91 -8.60 -0.04
N GLN A 222 4.42 -8.01 -1.12
CA GLN A 222 4.45 -6.57 -1.30
C GLN A 222 3.06 -5.96 -1.40
N TRP A 223 2.10 -6.60 -2.06
CA TRP A 223 0.74 -6.05 -2.17
C TRP A 223 -0.18 -6.47 -1.03
N TRP A 224 0.09 -7.60 -0.37
CA TRP A 224 -0.42 -7.84 0.98
C TRP A 224 0.00 -6.70 1.91
N TYR A 225 1.27 -6.28 1.89
CA TYR A 225 1.73 -5.11 2.63
C TYR A 225 1.11 -3.81 2.14
N GLY A 226 1.28 -3.47 0.86
CA GLY A 226 0.94 -2.15 0.30
C GLY A 226 -0.54 -1.83 0.40
N HIS A 227 -1.41 -2.80 0.10
CA HIS A 227 -2.85 -2.62 0.28
C HIS A 227 -3.21 -2.42 1.77
N ASN A 228 -2.66 -3.28 2.63
CA ASN A 228 -2.94 -3.20 4.06
C ASN A 228 -2.25 -2.02 4.75
N ALA A 229 -1.22 -1.42 4.16
CA ALA A 229 -0.68 -0.14 4.60
C ALA A 229 -1.73 0.96 4.39
N VAL A 230 -2.37 1.05 3.22
CA VAL A 230 -3.48 1.98 3.01
C VAL A 230 -4.67 1.67 3.92
N ALA A 231 -4.96 0.38 4.16
CA ALA A 231 -5.99 -0.05 5.08
C ALA A 231 -5.74 0.38 6.54
N PHE A 232 -4.62 -0.06 7.09
CA PHE A 232 -4.35 0.02 8.52
C PHE A 232 -3.60 1.28 8.91
N PHE A 233 -3.01 2.00 7.96
CA PHE A 233 -2.39 3.31 8.19
C PHE A 233 -3.26 4.47 7.67
N LEU A 234 -3.93 4.36 6.52
CA LEU A 234 -4.72 5.47 5.95
C LEU A 234 -6.24 5.33 6.10
N THR A 235 -6.77 4.14 6.44
CA THR A 235 -8.20 3.96 6.67
C THR A 235 -8.53 3.84 8.15
N THR A 236 -8.02 2.82 8.84
CA THR A 236 -8.39 2.53 10.24
C THR A 236 -8.10 3.68 11.22
N PRO A 237 -6.92 4.32 11.29
CA PRO A 237 -6.71 5.37 12.28
C PRO A 237 -7.47 6.65 11.90
N PHE A 238 -7.74 6.86 10.62
CA PHE A 238 -8.59 7.96 10.16
C PHE A 238 -10.07 7.73 10.48
N LEU A 239 -10.55 6.48 10.46
CA LEU A 239 -11.83 6.13 11.05
C LEU A 239 -11.83 6.40 12.56
N GLY A 240 -10.75 6.05 13.27
CA GLY A 240 -10.60 6.40 14.68
C GLY A 240 -10.66 7.91 14.94
N LEU A 241 -9.95 8.70 14.11
CA LEU A 241 -10.01 10.16 14.09
C LEU A 241 -11.45 10.64 13.83
N MET A 242 -12.12 10.11 12.81
CA MET A 242 -13.52 10.42 12.51
C MET A 242 -14.43 10.16 13.71
N TYR A 243 -14.35 8.97 14.32
CA TYR A 243 -15.17 8.60 15.48
C TYR A 243 -14.95 9.53 16.67
N TYR A 244 -13.78 10.15 16.82
CA TYR A 244 -13.55 11.12 17.89
C TYR A 244 -13.94 12.55 17.49
N PHE A 245 -13.34 13.08 16.43
CA PHE A 245 -13.38 14.51 16.12
C PHE A 245 -14.69 14.95 15.47
N LEU A 246 -15.29 14.14 14.60
CA LEU A 246 -16.55 14.52 13.95
C LEU A 246 -17.70 14.65 14.96
N PRO A 247 -17.99 13.67 15.84
CA PRO A 247 -19.03 13.82 16.85
C PRO A 247 -18.76 14.97 17.82
N LYS A 248 -17.49 15.23 18.14
CA LYS A 248 -17.08 16.34 19.00
C LYS A 248 -17.22 17.72 18.36
N ALA A 249 -16.96 17.84 17.06
CA ALA A 249 -17.20 19.07 16.32
C ALA A 249 -18.70 19.31 16.08
N ALA A 250 -19.46 18.24 15.82
CA ALA A 250 -20.90 18.32 15.57
C ALA A 250 -21.75 18.49 16.85
N GLU A 251 -21.17 18.11 18.00
CA GLU A 251 -21.87 17.97 19.29
C GLU A 251 -23.06 17.00 19.18
N ARG A 252 -22.82 15.85 18.55
CA ARG A 252 -23.82 14.79 18.34
C ARG A 252 -23.31 13.45 18.83
N PRO A 253 -24.19 12.57 19.35
CA PRO A 253 -23.82 11.20 19.63
C PRO A 253 -23.58 10.44 18.32
N VAL A 254 -22.67 9.45 18.34
CA VAL A 254 -22.46 8.56 17.19
C VAL A 254 -23.75 7.83 16.84
N PHE A 255 -24.02 7.71 15.54
CA PHE A 255 -25.25 7.15 15.03
C PHE A 255 -25.55 5.71 15.49
N SER A 256 -24.70 4.72 15.18
CA SER A 256 -25.00 3.31 15.46
C SER A 256 -23.81 2.55 16.04
N TYR A 257 -23.93 2.19 17.32
CA TYR A 257 -22.96 1.32 18.01
C TYR A 257 -22.91 -0.09 17.39
N ARG A 258 -24.05 -0.68 17.02
CA ARG A 258 -24.06 -2.02 16.38
C ARG A 258 -23.37 -2.00 15.02
N LEU A 259 -23.60 -0.97 14.22
CA LEU A 259 -22.89 -0.79 12.96
C LEU A 259 -21.39 -0.59 13.20
N SER A 260 -21.01 0.11 14.28
CA SER A 260 -19.61 0.29 14.67
C SER A 260 -18.92 -1.07 14.91
N ILE A 261 -19.58 -2.01 15.59
CA ILE A 261 -19.06 -3.37 15.81
C ILE A 261 -18.91 -4.13 14.50
N ILE A 262 -19.99 -4.19 13.71
CA ILE A 262 -20.03 -4.98 12.47
C ILE A 262 -18.96 -4.48 11.52
N HIS A 263 -18.95 -3.17 11.26
CA HIS A 263 -17.99 -2.59 10.34
C HIS A 263 -16.55 -2.72 10.86
N PHE A 264 -16.29 -2.59 12.16
CA PHE A 264 -14.94 -2.80 12.70
C PHE A 264 -14.41 -4.21 12.43
N TRP A 265 -15.12 -5.26 12.88
CA TRP A 265 -14.61 -6.63 12.77
C TRP A 265 -14.57 -7.14 11.34
N SER A 266 -15.60 -6.84 10.55
CA SER A 266 -15.62 -7.23 9.14
C SER A 266 -14.55 -6.49 8.35
N LEU A 267 -14.32 -5.19 8.61
CA LEU A 267 -13.26 -4.43 7.93
C LEU A 267 -11.89 -4.99 8.30
N VAL A 268 -11.58 -5.16 9.60
CA VAL A 268 -10.27 -5.67 10.04
C VAL A 268 -9.95 -7.05 9.47
N PHE A 269 -10.94 -7.93 9.38
CA PHE A 269 -10.73 -9.28 8.86
C PHE A 269 -10.65 -9.32 7.33
N ILE A 270 -11.56 -8.64 6.63
CA ILE A 270 -11.68 -8.71 5.17
C ILE A 270 -10.57 -7.94 4.46
N TYR A 271 -10.09 -6.82 5.02
CA TYR A 271 -9.08 -5.98 4.34
C TYR A 271 -7.79 -6.73 4.02
N ILE A 272 -7.39 -7.68 4.90
CA ILE A 272 -6.14 -8.43 4.75
C ILE A 272 -6.05 -9.10 3.37
N TRP A 273 -7.17 -9.69 2.94
CA TRP A 273 -7.30 -10.49 1.72
C TRP A 273 -7.28 -9.71 0.41
N ALA A 274 -7.36 -8.39 0.46
CA ALA A 274 -7.54 -7.57 -0.74
C ALA A 274 -6.22 -7.26 -1.46
N GLY A 275 -5.06 -7.70 -0.94
CA GLY A 275 -3.75 -7.51 -1.58
C GLY A 275 -3.69 -7.92 -3.07
N PRO A 276 -4.15 -9.13 -3.45
CA PRO A 276 -4.06 -9.64 -4.82
C PRO A 276 -4.82 -8.83 -5.87
N HIS A 277 -5.68 -7.87 -5.49
CA HIS A 277 -6.35 -7.02 -6.48
C HIS A 277 -5.40 -6.05 -7.21
N HIS A 278 -4.18 -5.90 -6.71
CA HIS A 278 -3.10 -5.16 -7.35
C HIS A 278 -2.38 -6.01 -8.41
N LEU A 279 -2.71 -7.30 -8.49
CA LEU A 279 -1.97 -8.31 -9.24
C LEU A 279 -2.87 -9.06 -10.25
N HIS A 280 -3.99 -8.46 -10.65
CA HIS A 280 -4.85 -9.03 -11.68
C HIS A 280 -4.15 -9.08 -13.04
N TYR A 281 -4.28 -10.24 -13.71
CA TYR A 281 -3.62 -10.50 -14.99
C TYR A 281 -2.09 -10.33 -14.93
N THR A 282 -1.49 -10.60 -13.77
CA THR A 282 -0.03 -10.67 -13.63
C THR A 282 0.42 -12.13 -13.64
N ALA A 283 1.70 -12.39 -13.35
CA ALA A 283 2.22 -13.72 -13.13
C ALA A 283 1.75 -14.34 -11.78
N LEU A 284 0.94 -13.63 -10.98
CA LEU A 284 0.30 -14.21 -9.81
C LEU A 284 -0.70 -15.32 -10.20
N PRO A 285 -0.76 -16.45 -9.46
CA PRO A 285 -1.76 -17.48 -9.68
C PRO A 285 -3.20 -16.96 -9.71
N GLU A 286 -3.98 -17.51 -10.64
CA GLU A 286 -5.35 -17.07 -10.91
C GLU A 286 -6.27 -17.22 -9.69
N TRP A 287 -6.08 -18.26 -8.87
CA TRP A 287 -6.88 -18.47 -7.66
C TRP A 287 -6.69 -17.34 -6.64
N ALA A 288 -5.45 -16.88 -6.43
CA ALA A 288 -5.12 -15.82 -5.49
C ALA A 288 -5.67 -14.48 -5.99
N SER A 289 -5.51 -14.23 -7.29
CA SER A 289 -6.10 -13.08 -7.98
C SER A 289 -7.63 -13.03 -7.82
N THR A 290 -8.32 -14.16 -8.02
CA THR A 290 -9.78 -14.23 -7.84
C THR A 290 -10.21 -14.02 -6.39
N LEU A 291 -9.47 -14.58 -5.44
CA LEU A 291 -9.75 -14.40 -4.02
C LEU A 291 -9.66 -12.92 -3.60
N GLY A 292 -8.61 -12.22 -4.06
CA GLY A 292 -8.47 -10.78 -3.83
C GLY A 292 -9.64 -9.97 -4.39
N MET A 293 -10.10 -10.29 -5.61
CA MET A 293 -11.30 -9.65 -6.18
C MET A 293 -12.54 -9.87 -5.31
N LEU A 294 -12.81 -11.10 -4.89
CA LEU A 294 -14.01 -11.42 -4.11
C LEU A 294 -14.03 -10.70 -2.76
N PHE A 295 -12.91 -10.70 -2.04
CA PHE A 295 -12.83 -10.01 -0.76
C PHE A 295 -12.83 -8.50 -0.91
N SER A 296 -12.23 -7.94 -1.96
CA SER A 296 -12.33 -6.51 -2.27
C SER A 296 -13.78 -6.08 -2.57
N LEU A 297 -14.56 -6.91 -3.26
CA LEU A 297 -16.01 -6.66 -3.43
C LEU A 297 -16.77 -6.69 -2.10
N MET A 298 -16.49 -7.68 -1.25
CA MET A 298 -17.10 -7.78 0.07
C MET A 298 -16.70 -6.61 0.98
N LEU A 299 -15.47 -6.08 0.82
CA LEU A 299 -14.92 -4.99 1.61
C LEU A 299 -15.69 -3.66 1.44
N TRP A 300 -16.47 -3.53 0.37
CA TRP A 300 -17.32 -2.37 0.14
C TRP A 300 -18.25 -2.08 1.32
N MET A 301 -18.97 -3.10 1.81
CA MET A 301 -19.99 -2.93 2.85
C MET A 301 -19.40 -2.54 4.22
N PRO A 302 -18.34 -3.20 4.75
CA PRO A 302 -17.66 -2.74 5.95
C PRO A 302 -17.09 -1.33 5.82
N SER A 303 -16.56 -0.98 4.65
CA SER A 303 -16.01 0.35 4.41
C SER A 303 -17.10 1.42 4.48
N TRP A 304 -18.21 1.23 3.78
CA TRP A 304 -19.37 2.12 3.83
C TRP A 304 -20.04 2.17 5.20
N GLY A 305 -19.92 1.13 6.02
CA GLY A 305 -20.33 1.17 7.42
C GLY A 305 -19.67 2.32 8.21
N GLY A 306 -18.42 2.66 7.87
CA GLY A 306 -17.72 3.84 8.40
C GLY A 306 -18.32 5.16 7.89
N MET A 307 -18.55 5.26 6.57
CA MET A 307 -19.14 6.45 5.95
C MET A 307 -20.54 6.74 6.51
N ILE A 308 -21.38 5.71 6.57
CA ILE A 308 -22.75 5.78 7.06
C ILE A 308 -22.75 6.21 8.54
N ASN A 309 -21.90 5.62 9.38
CA ASN A 309 -21.78 6.06 10.78
C ASN A 309 -21.35 7.52 10.89
N GLY A 310 -20.38 7.96 10.07
CA GLY A 310 -19.93 9.34 10.03
C GLY A 310 -21.05 10.31 9.62
N LEU A 311 -21.61 10.14 8.43
CA LEU A 311 -22.60 11.07 7.88
C LEU A 311 -23.92 11.05 8.66
N LEU A 312 -24.41 9.89 9.11
CA LEU A 312 -25.66 9.82 9.87
C LEU A 312 -25.50 10.33 11.31
N THR A 313 -24.28 10.47 11.83
CA THR A 313 -24.04 11.20 13.10
C THR A 313 -24.42 12.68 12.97
N LEU A 314 -24.41 13.23 11.74
CA LEU A 314 -24.85 14.61 11.46
C LEU A 314 -26.36 14.72 11.23
N ARG A 315 -27.14 13.65 11.39
CA ARG A 315 -28.61 13.70 11.24
C ARG A 315 -29.19 14.74 12.21
N GLY A 316 -29.90 15.73 11.66
CA GLY A 316 -30.43 16.87 12.41
C GLY A 316 -29.41 17.98 12.72
N ALA A 317 -28.17 17.89 12.23
CA ALA A 317 -27.10 18.88 12.41
C ALA A 317 -26.54 19.43 11.08
N TRP A 318 -27.14 19.10 9.93
CA TRP A 318 -26.68 19.57 8.61
C TRP A 318 -26.61 21.10 8.47
N HIS A 319 -27.45 21.85 9.18
CA HIS A 319 -27.36 23.31 9.25
C HIS A 319 -26.02 23.78 9.84
N LYS A 320 -25.41 23.03 10.77
CA LYS A 320 -24.07 23.33 11.31
C LYS A 320 -22.99 23.15 10.23
N VAL A 321 -23.13 22.15 9.36
CA VAL A 321 -22.18 21.91 8.26
C VAL A 321 -22.14 23.11 7.29
N ALA A 322 -23.29 23.71 6.99
CA ALA A 322 -23.33 24.90 6.14
C ALA A 322 -22.57 26.09 6.75
N ALA A 323 -22.61 26.22 8.08
CA ALA A 323 -22.05 27.35 8.82
C ALA A 323 -20.57 27.17 9.23
N ASP A 324 -20.17 25.95 9.62
CA ASP A 324 -18.84 25.67 10.17
C ASP A 324 -17.93 24.95 9.16
N PRO A 325 -16.90 25.64 8.62
CA PRO A 325 -15.94 25.01 7.70
C PRO A 325 -15.23 23.77 8.28
N VAL A 326 -15.05 23.66 9.60
CA VAL A 326 -14.48 22.44 10.21
C VAL A 326 -15.34 21.22 9.89
N LEU A 327 -16.66 21.34 10.02
CA LEU A 327 -17.59 20.28 9.65
C LEU A 327 -17.64 20.06 8.13
N LYS A 328 -17.45 21.10 7.32
CA LYS A 328 -17.33 20.94 5.85
C LYS A 328 -16.13 20.07 5.49
N PHE A 329 -14.97 20.30 6.11
CA PHE A 329 -13.79 19.46 5.92
C PHE A 329 -14.09 17.99 6.24
N PHE A 330 -14.67 17.71 7.42
CA PHE A 330 -14.99 16.33 7.78
C PHE A 330 -16.03 15.69 6.84
N VAL A 331 -17.07 16.42 6.44
CA VAL A 331 -18.10 15.89 5.53
C VAL A 331 -17.52 15.57 4.16
N VAL A 332 -16.75 16.50 3.56
CA VAL A 332 -16.09 16.25 2.28
C VAL A 332 -15.10 15.10 2.39
N GLY A 333 -14.34 15.02 3.49
CA GLY A 333 -13.46 13.89 3.78
C GLY A 333 -14.20 12.56 3.76
N ILE A 334 -15.28 12.44 4.52
CA ILE A 334 -16.08 11.22 4.61
C ILE A 334 -16.74 10.87 3.26
N THR A 335 -17.14 11.88 2.47
CA THR A 335 -17.65 11.66 1.11
C THR A 335 -16.59 11.08 0.19
N PHE A 336 -15.37 11.63 0.19
CA PHE A 336 -14.25 11.06 -0.58
C PHE A 336 -13.84 9.67 -0.10
N TYR A 337 -13.96 9.39 1.20
CA TYR A 337 -13.82 8.04 1.74
C TYR A 337 -14.88 7.10 1.16
N GLY A 338 -16.15 7.49 1.16
CA GLY A 338 -17.22 6.72 0.54
C GLY A 338 -17.02 6.46 -0.94
N MET A 339 -16.60 7.49 -1.67
CA MET A 339 -16.30 7.41 -3.11
C MET A 339 -15.13 6.47 -3.38
N SER A 340 -13.98 6.68 -2.73
CA SER A 340 -12.78 5.85 -2.94
C SER A 340 -12.99 4.41 -2.47
N THR A 341 -13.74 4.17 -1.39
CA THR A 341 -14.06 2.81 -0.92
C THR A 341 -15.23 2.16 -1.66
N PHE A 342 -15.85 2.85 -2.61
CA PHE A 342 -16.69 2.24 -3.64
C PHE A 342 -15.88 1.98 -4.92
N GLU A 343 -15.06 2.95 -5.31
CA GLU A 343 -14.17 2.83 -6.46
C GLU A 343 -13.16 1.68 -6.30
N GLY A 344 -12.52 1.52 -5.15
CA GLY A 344 -11.56 0.43 -4.91
C GLY A 344 -12.13 -0.96 -5.23
N PRO A 345 -13.27 -1.35 -4.63
CA PRO A 345 -13.98 -2.58 -4.99
C PRO A 345 -14.32 -2.69 -6.49
N MET A 346 -14.70 -1.59 -7.14
CA MET A 346 -14.94 -1.58 -8.59
C MET A 346 -13.65 -1.85 -9.38
N LEU A 347 -12.53 -1.21 -9.02
CA LEU A 347 -11.23 -1.41 -9.66
C LEU A 347 -10.63 -2.80 -9.36
N SER A 348 -11.12 -3.51 -8.35
CA SER A 348 -10.77 -4.91 -8.07
C SER A 348 -11.51 -5.91 -8.97
N ILE A 349 -12.53 -5.49 -9.71
CA ILE A 349 -13.18 -6.37 -10.68
C ILE A 349 -12.21 -6.56 -11.85
N LYS A 350 -11.79 -7.80 -12.12
CA LYS A 350 -10.79 -8.11 -13.17
C LYS A 350 -11.09 -7.39 -14.50
N ALA A 351 -12.33 -7.42 -14.99
CA ALA A 351 -12.70 -6.75 -16.24
C ALA A 351 -12.43 -5.23 -16.23
N ILE A 352 -12.63 -4.56 -15.10
CA ILE A 352 -12.37 -3.13 -14.92
C ILE A 352 -10.87 -2.90 -14.70
N ASN A 353 -10.24 -3.75 -13.90
CA ASN A 353 -8.81 -3.71 -13.65
C ASN A 353 -7.99 -3.88 -14.94
N ALA A 354 -8.48 -4.68 -15.89
CA ALA A 354 -7.86 -4.83 -17.19
C ALA A 354 -7.68 -3.49 -17.92
N LEU A 355 -8.56 -2.52 -17.65
CA LEU A 355 -8.50 -1.15 -18.16
C LEU A 355 -7.76 -0.19 -17.22
N SER A 356 -7.96 -0.28 -15.90
CA SER A 356 -7.44 0.71 -14.94
C SER A 356 -6.01 0.44 -14.47
N HIS A 357 -5.54 -0.80 -14.53
CA HIS A 357 -4.22 -1.16 -14.04
C HIS A 357 -3.12 -0.56 -14.91
N TYR A 358 -2.04 -0.13 -14.27
CA TYR A 358 -0.96 0.68 -14.84
C TYR A 358 -1.34 2.09 -15.33
N THR A 359 -2.62 2.45 -15.43
CA THR A 359 -3.02 3.78 -15.91
C THR A 359 -3.08 4.80 -14.78
N ASP A 360 -3.26 6.05 -15.17
CA ASP A 360 -3.50 7.19 -14.30
C ASP A 360 -4.78 7.06 -13.47
N TRP A 361 -5.69 6.13 -13.80
CA TRP A 361 -6.86 5.87 -12.97
C TRP A 361 -6.44 5.44 -11.56
N THR A 362 -5.41 4.58 -11.45
CA THR A 362 -4.86 4.20 -10.14
C THR A 362 -4.36 5.42 -9.37
N ILE A 363 -3.78 6.42 -10.04
CA ILE A 363 -3.31 7.65 -9.41
C ILE A 363 -4.47 8.55 -8.96
N ALA A 364 -5.53 8.66 -9.76
CA ALA A 364 -6.74 9.37 -9.37
C ALA A 364 -7.39 8.72 -8.14
N HIS A 365 -7.52 7.39 -8.13
CA HIS A 365 -8.03 6.63 -6.99
C HIS A 365 -7.24 6.91 -5.70
N VAL A 366 -5.90 6.81 -5.79
CA VAL A 366 -5.00 7.10 -4.66
C VAL A 366 -5.18 8.53 -4.15
N HIS A 367 -5.23 9.53 -5.03
CA HIS A 367 -5.35 10.94 -4.62
C HIS A 367 -6.77 11.30 -4.14
N SER A 368 -7.82 10.67 -4.65
CA SER A 368 -9.18 10.76 -4.09
C SER A 368 -9.19 10.35 -2.62
N GLY A 369 -8.50 9.26 -2.26
CA GLY A 369 -8.29 8.85 -0.87
C GLY A 369 -7.35 9.78 -0.09
N ALA A 370 -6.14 10.00 -0.60
CA ALA A 370 -5.08 10.70 0.13
C ALA A 370 -5.39 12.19 0.34
N LEU A 371 -5.79 12.92 -0.70
CA LEU A 371 -6.09 14.34 -0.60
C LEU A 371 -7.53 14.57 -0.14
N GLY A 372 -8.47 13.79 -0.67
CA GLY A 372 -9.90 13.94 -0.37
C GLY A 372 -10.27 13.43 1.01
N TRP A 373 -9.98 12.17 1.34
CA TRP A 373 -10.25 11.61 2.67
C TRP A 373 -9.20 12.01 3.70
N ASN A 374 -7.94 11.59 3.55
CA ASN A 374 -6.94 11.78 4.61
C ASN A 374 -6.64 13.27 4.84
N GLY A 375 -6.36 14.01 3.77
CA GLY A 375 -6.07 15.44 3.84
C GLY A 375 -7.18 16.25 4.52
N PHE A 376 -8.43 16.15 4.04
CA PHE A 376 -9.52 16.93 4.64
C PHE A 376 -9.85 16.50 6.07
N MET A 377 -9.73 15.22 6.42
CA MET A 377 -9.90 14.79 7.81
C MET A 377 -8.82 15.39 8.73
N VAL A 378 -7.56 15.42 8.28
CA VAL A 378 -6.47 16.09 9.01
C VAL A 378 -6.74 17.60 9.10
N PHE A 379 -7.16 18.26 8.02
CA PHE A 379 -7.43 19.70 8.03
C PHE A 379 -8.56 20.07 8.99
N GLY A 380 -9.67 19.34 8.96
CA GLY A 380 -10.78 19.52 9.90
C GLY A 380 -10.32 19.31 11.35
N MET A 381 -9.53 18.26 11.60
CA MET A 381 -8.96 18.00 12.92
C MET A 381 -8.05 19.14 13.40
N ILE A 382 -7.11 19.60 12.56
CA ILE A 382 -6.17 20.67 12.93
C ILE A 382 -6.92 21.96 13.21
N TYR A 383 -7.83 22.40 12.34
CA TYR A 383 -8.60 23.62 12.58
C TYR A 383 -9.44 23.54 13.85
N TRP A 384 -9.97 22.35 14.18
CA TRP A 384 -10.66 22.13 15.44
C TRP A 384 -9.71 22.16 16.65
N LEU A 385 -8.50 21.61 16.52
CA LEU A 385 -7.50 21.55 17.58
C LEU A 385 -6.81 22.89 17.86
N LEU A 386 -6.53 23.70 16.83
CA LEU A 386 -5.73 24.93 16.95
C LEU A 386 -6.20 25.84 18.11
N PRO A 387 -7.49 26.24 18.20
CA PRO A 387 -7.96 27.08 19.30
C PRO A 387 -7.87 26.41 20.68
N ARG A 388 -8.02 25.08 20.72
CA ARG A 388 -8.06 24.29 21.96
C ARG A 388 -6.66 24.07 22.53
N LEU A 389 -5.69 23.78 21.68
CA LEU A 389 -4.31 23.54 22.07
C LEU A 389 -3.54 24.83 22.37
N PHE A 390 -3.88 25.92 21.65
CA PHE A 390 -3.22 27.22 21.82
C PHE A 390 -4.03 28.22 22.64
N GLN A 391 -5.21 27.82 23.13
CA GLN A 391 -6.04 28.60 24.07
C GLN A 391 -6.30 30.04 23.62
N THR A 392 -6.52 30.19 22.32
CA THR A 392 -6.80 31.47 21.68
C THR A 392 -7.74 31.26 20.50
N LYS A 393 -8.34 32.33 20.00
CA LYS A 393 -9.24 32.23 18.84
C LYS A 393 -8.43 31.90 17.59
N LEU A 394 -9.01 31.13 16.68
CA LEU A 394 -8.43 30.95 15.34
C LEU A 394 -8.21 32.31 14.70
N TRP A 395 -7.01 32.55 14.17
CA TRP A 395 -6.61 33.87 13.69
C TRP A 395 -7.53 34.42 12.58
N ASN A 396 -7.83 33.60 11.55
CA ASN A 396 -8.68 34.03 10.45
C ASN A 396 -9.65 32.93 9.98
N PRO A 397 -10.92 32.96 10.42
CA PRO A 397 -11.94 32.00 9.97
C PRO A 397 -12.26 32.08 8.47
N LYS A 398 -12.11 33.26 7.84
CA LYS A 398 -12.33 33.42 6.39
C LYS A 398 -11.23 32.69 5.61
N LEU A 399 -9.98 32.73 6.08
CA LEU A 399 -8.87 32.00 5.47
C LEU A 399 -9.06 30.49 5.56
N MET A 400 -9.63 29.98 6.66
CA MET A 400 -10.04 28.58 6.77
C MET A 400 -11.12 28.21 5.74
N SER A 401 -12.12 29.07 5.54
CA SER A 401 -13.14 28.85 4.50
C SER A 401 -12.55 28.94 3.08
N LEU A 402 -11.58 29.82 2.85
CA LEU A 402 -10.88 29.90 1.57
C LEU A 402 -10.08 28.62 1.32
N HIS A 403 -9.31 28.15 2.31
CA HIS A 403 -8.62 26.86 2.22
C HIS A 403 -9.59 25.73 1.87
N PHE A 404 -10.75 25.64 2.54
CA PHE A 404 -11.74 24.62 2.21
C PHE A 404 -12.13 24.64 0.72
N TRP A 405 -12.48 25.81 0.18
CA TRP A 405 -12.89 25.93 -1.22
C TRP A 405 -11.74 25.71 -2.21
N THR A 406 -10.59 26.32 -1.96
CA THR A 406 -9.39 26.15 -2.78
C THR A 406 -8.94 24.69 -2.80
N GLY A 407 -8.94 24.01 -1.66
CA GLY A 407 -8.63 22.59 -1.56
C GLY A 407 -9.66 21.71 -2.28
N THR A 408 -10.95 22.04 -2.18
CA THR A 408 -12.04 21.28 -2.84
C THR A 408 -11.98 21.42 -4.36
N ILE A 409 -11.80 22.64 -4.86
CA ILE A 409 -11.61 22.90 -6.30
C ILE A 409 -10.30 22.26 -6.77
N GLY A 410 -9.23 22.39 -5.97
CA GLY A 410 -7.92 21.81 -6.27
C GLY A 410 -7.97 20.30 -6.43
N ILE A 411 -8.64 19.57 -5.52
CA ILE A 411 -8.76 18.11 -5.64
C ILE A 411 -9.62 17.71 -6.85
N LEU A 412 -10.72 18.41 -7.13
CA LEU A 412 -11.56 18.11 -8.30
C LEU A 412 -10.82 18.36 -9.62
N LEU A 413 -10.07 19.47 -9.72
CA LEU A 413 -9.21 19.78 -10.86
C LEU A 413 -8.01 18.82 -10.97
N TYR A 414 -7.65 18.12 -9.89
CA TYR A 414 -6.65 17.07 -9.93
C TYR A 414 -7.26 15.76 -10.44
N ILE A 415 -8.30 15.23 -9.79
CA ILE A 415 -8.75 13.86 -10.05
C ILE A 415 -9.54 13.72 -11.34
N ILE A 416 -10.35 14.71 -11.73
CA ILE A 416 -11.20 14.59 -12.92
C ILE A 416 -10.36 14.43 -14.19
N PRO A 417 -9.33 15.28 -14.45
CA PRO A 417 -8.45 15.09 -15.61
C PRO A 417 -7.65 13.79 -15.55
N ILE A 418 -7.29 13.32 -14.36
CA ILE A 418 -6.50 12.09 -14.19
C ILE A 418 -7.36 10.84 -14.33
N TYR A 419 -8.65 10.88 -13.99
CA TYR A 419 -9.61 9.86 -14.41
C TYR A 419 -9.73 9.80 -15.94
N ALA A 420 -9.85 10.97 -16.59
CA ALA A 420 -9.89 11.03 -18.04
C ALA A 420 -8.60 10.48 -18.68
N ALA A 421 -7.43 10.81 -18.12
CA ALA A 421 -6.14 10.28 -18.57
C ALA A 421 -6.07 8.75 -18.41
N GLY A 422 -6.51 8.23 -17.27
CA GLY A 422 -6.53 6.80 -17.00
C GLY A 422 -7.42 6.00 -17.95
N LEU A 423 -8.63 6.53 -18.22
CA LEU A 423 -9.55 5.95 -19.19
C LEU A 423 -8.98 6.00 -20.61
N MET A 424 -8.43 7.15 -21.00
CA MET A 424 -7.82 7.35 -22.32
C MET A 424 -6.66 6.37 -22.55
N GLN A 425 -5.74 6.26 -21.58
CA GLN A 425 -4.64 5.29 -21.63
C GLN A 425 -5.17 3.86 -21.80
N GLY A 426 -6.09 3.43 -20.93
CA GLY A 426 -6.61 2.07 -20.98
C GLY A 426 -7.32 1.73 -22.30
N VAL A 427 -8.09 2.67 -22.85
CA VAL A 427 -8.79 2.50 -24.13
C VAL A 427 -7.81 2.48 -25.29
N MET A 428 -6.85 3.42 -25.34
CA MET A 428 -5.87 3.48 -26.42
C MET A 428 -4.92 2.27 -26.40
N TRP A 429 -4.52 1.79 -25.22
CA TRP A 429 -3.66 0.60 -25.11
C TRP A 429 -4.27 -0.65 -25.74
N ARG A 430 -5.60 -0.77 -25.69
CA ARG A 430 -6.35 -1.93 -26.18
C ARG A 430 -7.06 -1.70 -27.51
N ALA A 431 -6.95 -0.52 -28.09
CA ALA A 431 -7.61 -0.16 -29.33
C ALA A 431 -7.04 -1.00 -30.48
N MET A 432 -7.94 -1.69 -31.18
CA MET A 432 -7.62 -2.57 -32.29
C MET A 432 -8.46 -2.14 -33.51
N ASP A 433 -7.86 -2.17 -34.69
CA ASP A 433 -8.60 -1.96 -35.94
C ASP A 433 -9.36 -3.23 -36.37
N ASP A 434 -10.14 -3.11 -37.46
CA ASP A 434 -10.95 -4.23 -37.99
C ASP A 434 -10.09 -5.40 -38.50
N THR A 435 -8.80 -5.17 -38.74
CA THR A 435 -7.83 -6.21 -39.14
C THR A 435 -7.14 -6.85 -37.93
N GLY A 436 -7.43 -6.36 -36.73
CA GLY A 436 -6.85 -6.80 -35.48
C GLY A 436 -5.46 -6.24 -35.21
N HIS A 437 -5.00 -5.18 -35.87
CA HIS A 437 -3.75 -4.50 -35.48
C HIS A 437 -4.02 -3.44 -34.41
N LEU A 438 -2.98 -3.07 -33.66
CA LEU A 438 -3.08 -1.99 -32.68
C LEU A 438 -3.27 -0.66 -33.41
N VAL A 439 -4.29 0.10 -33.03
CA VAL A 439 -4.52 1.47 -33.55
C VAL A 439 -3.37 2.39 -33.15
N TYR A 440 -2.87 2.23 -31.92
CA TYR A 440 -1.79 3.00 -31.35
C TYR A 440 -0.61 2.06 -31.02
N PRO A 441 0.22 1.63 -31.99
CA PRO A 441 1.28 0.65 -31.74
C PRO A 441 2.42 1.22 -30.89
N GLU A 442 2.71 2.52 -31.05
CA GLU A 442 3.76 3.21 -30.31
C GLU A 442 3.25 3.72 -28.96
N PHE A 443 3.94 3.36 -27.88
CA PHE A 443 3.53 3.77 -26.53
C PHE A 443 3.58 5.29 -26.33
N ILE A 444 4.50 5.97 -27.01
CA ILE A 444 4.70 7.41 -26.88
C ILE A 444 3.48 8.22 -27.34
N GLU A 445 2.75 7.74 -28.34
CA GLU A 445 1.54 8.41 -28.84
C GLU A 445 0.47 8.51 -27.74
N ILE A 446 0.30 7.44 -26.97
CA ILE A 446 -0.63 7.39 -25.84
C ILE A 446 -0.19 8.34 -24.71
N ILE A 447 1.12 8.47 -24.48
CA ILE A 447 1.62 9.39 -23.46
C ILE A 447 1.42 10.84 -23.89
N GLN A 448 1.75 11.19 -25.13
CA GLN A 448 1.57 12.54 -25.66
C GLN A 448 0.11 12.99 -25.62
N SER A 449 -0.82 12.07 -25.83
CA SER A 449 -2.26 12.37 -25.83
C SER A 449 -2.81 12.79 -24.46
N ILE A 450 -2.11 12.48 -23.35
CA ILE A 450 -2.54 12.81 -21.98
C ILE A 450 -1.73 13.92 -21.31
N VAL A 451 -0.66 14.43 -21.93
CA VAL A 451 0.21 15.48 -21.34
C VAL A 451 -0.59 16.73 -20.93
N THR A 452 -1.59 17.13 -21.72
CA THR A 452 -2.49 18.25 -21.38
C THR A 452 -3.26 18.01 -20.08
N LEU A 453 -3.67 16.78 -19.80
CA LEU A 453 -4.36 16.41 -18.56
C LEU A 453 -3.42 16.45 -17.36
N TRP A 454 -2.13 16.18 -17.56
CA TRP A 454 -1.10 16.35 -16.52
C TRP A 454 -0.87 17.82 -16.15
N TRP A 455 -1.00 18.75 -17.09
CA TRP A 455 -0.97 20.19 -16.75
C TRP A 455 -2.14 20.61 -15.85
N LEU A 456 -3.34 20.06 -16.08
CA LEU A 456 -4.48 20.29 -15.20
C LEU A 456 -4.24 19.70 -13.81
N ARG A 457 -3.60 18.52 -13.72
CA ARG A 457 -3.14 17.95 -12.43
C ARG A 457 -2.16 18.87 -11.71
N VAL A 458 -1.19 19.46 -12.42
CA VAL A 458 -0.25 20.45 -11.84
C VAL A 458 -1.03 21.64 -11.27
N LEU A 459 -2.01 22.17 -12.00
CA LEU A 459 -2.86 23.27 -11.54
C LEU A 459 -3.69 22.89 -10.29
N GLY A 460 -4.33 21.72 -10.30
CA GLY A 460 -5.07 21.20 -9.14
C GLY A 460 -4.17 21.01 -7.92
N GLY A 461 -2.98 20.45 -8.13
CA GLY A 461 -1.95 20.29 -7.09
C GLY A 461 -1.46 21.62 -6.53
N LEU A 462 -1.26 22.64 -7.37
CA LEU A 462 -0.87 23.99 -6.95
C LEU A 462 -1.94 24.64 -6.06
N LEU A 463 -3.22 24.51 -6.44
CA LEU A 463 -4.32 25.01 -5.61
C LEU A 463 -4.38 24.29 -4.26
N TYR A 464 -4.23 22.97 -4.25
CA TYR A 464 -4.20 22.21 -3.01
C TYR A 464 -3.03 22.62 -2.11
N PHE A 465 -1.82 22.76 -2.68
CA PHE A 465 -0.64 23.28 -1.98
C PHE A 465 -0.88 24.68 -1.41
N ALA A 466 -1.48 25.59 -2.19
CA ALA A 466 -1.85 26.92 -1.71
C ALA A 466 -2.83 26.84 -0.51
N GLY A 467 -3.76 25.89 -0.52
CA GLY A 467 -4.62 25.59 0.62
C GLY A 467 -3.83 25.20 1.88
N VAL A 468 -2.83 24.32 1.76
CA VAL A 468 -1.96 23.94 2.87
C VAL A 468 -1.13 25.12 3.37
N VAL A 469 -0.67 26.01 2.48
CA VAL A 469 -0.02 27.28 2.86
C VAL A 469 -0.97 28.16 3.67
N MET A 470 -2.25 28.27 3.28
CA MET A 470 -3.26 29.00 4.06
C MET A 470 -3.46 28.40 5.44
N LEU A 471 -3.47 27.06 5.57
CA LEU A 471 -3.49 26.38 6.88
C LEU A 471 -2.27 26.75 7.71
N ALA A 472 -1.07 26.70 7.14
CA ALA A 472 0.17 26.99 7.84
C ALA A 472 0.21 28.43 8.35
N ILE A 473 -0.18 29.41 7.52
CA ILE A 473 -0.27 30.82 7.92
C ILE A 473 -1.28 30.98 9.07
N ASN A 474 -2.47 30.38 8.95
CA ASN A 474 -3.50 30.49 9.98
C ASN A 474 -3.04 29.86 11.31
N ALA A 475 -2.38 28.71 11.25
CA ALA A 475 -1.81 28.03 12.41
C ALA A 475 -0.69 28.85 13.06
N LEU A 476 0.25 29.39 12.28
CA LEU A 476 1.35 30.23 12.77
C LEU A 476 0.83 31.48 13.46
N MET A 477 -0.13 32.18 12.85
CA MET A 477 -0.70 33.39 13.43
C MET A 477 -1.58 33.10 14.67
N THR A 478 -2.29 31.97 14.67
CA THR A 478 -3.01 31.50 15.87
C THR A 478 -2.03 31.19 17.00
N TRP A 479 -0.92 30.52 16.71
CA TRP A 479 0.15 30.29 17.66
C TRP A 479 0.79 31.60 18.14
N HIS A 480 1.00 32.59 17.27
CA HIS A 480 1.54 33.89 17.67
C HIS A 480 0.64 34.62 18.69
N ASN A 481 -0.69 34.49 18.55
CA ASN A 481 -1.69 35.12 19.42
C ASN A 481 -2.03 34.31 20.69
N ARG A 482 -1.25 33.29 21.02
CA ARG A 482 -1.47 32.45 22.20
C ARG A 482 -1.01 33.15 23.49
N PRO A 483 -1.54 32.76 24.67
CA PRO A 483 -0.97 33.19 25.94
C PRO A 483 0.45 32.61 26.13
N ALA A 484 1.32 33.35 26.82
CA ALA A 484 2.69 32.91 27.09
C ALA A 484 2.75 31.62 27.93
N THR A 485 1.79 31.45 28.82
CA THR A 485 1.60 30.25 29.65
C THR A 485 0.24 29.65 29.35
N TYR A 486 0.19 28.35 29.07
CA TYR A 486 -1.08 27.65 28.89
C TYR A 486 -1.68 27.28 30.23
N ASP A 487 -2.98 27.43 30.33
CA ASP A 487 -3.76 26.87 31.42
C ASP A 487 -3.77 25.34 31.30
N VAL A 488 -3.45 24.61 32.36
CA VAL A 488 -3.38 23.14 32.32
C VAL A 488 -4.43 22.59 33.27
N PRO A 489 -5.62 22.21 32.76
CA PRO A 489 -6.70 21.73 33.61
C PRO A 489 -6.27 20.50 34.40
N VAL A 490 -6.34 20.60 35.73
CA VAL A 490 -6.16 19.48 36.64
C VAL A 490 -7.52 18.80 36.82
N LEU A 491 -7.64 17.58 36.30
CA LEU A 491 -8.83 16.76 36.41
C LEU A 491 -8.72 15.89 37.66
N SER A 492 -9.79 15.82 38.44
CA SER A 492 -9.91 14.92 39.59
C SER A 492 -10.83 13.76 39.23
N ALA A 493 -10.39 12.52 39.46
CA ALA A 493 -11.19 11.32 39.22
C ALA A 493 -10.91 10.25 40.28
N PRO A 494 -11.83 9.30 40.52
CA PRO A 494 -11.57 8.18 41.43
C PRO A 494 -10.28 7.44 41.07
N ARG A 495 -9.52 7.04 42.09
CA ARG A 495 -8.31 6.22 41.94
C ARG A 495 -8.62 4.94 41.18
N LEU A 496 -7.66 4.49 40.36
CA LEU A 496 -7.76 3.20 39.66
C LEU A 496 -7.76 2.06 40.69
N THR A 497 -8.91 1.43 40.90
CA THR A 497 -9.04 0.24 41.76
C THR A 497 -9.04 -1.04 40.90
N PRO A 498 -8.30 -2.10 41.28
CA PRO A 498 -8.33 -3.38 40.56
C PRO A 498 -9.71 -4.07 40.55
N LEU A 499 -10.54 -3.79 41.57
CA LEU A 499 -11.85 -4.40 41.78
C LEU A 499 -12.88 -3.91 40.75
N ARG A 500 -13.18 -4.77 39.77
CA ARG A 500 -14.27 -4.60 38.81
C ARG A 500 -15.55 -5.23 39.35
N ILE A 501 -16.45 -4.44 39.91
CA ILE A 501 -17.83 -4.88 40.19
C ILE A 501 -18.65 -4.77 38.90
N ASP A 502 -19.00 -5.90 38.29
CA ASP A 502 -19.89 -5.96 37.13
C ASP A 502 -21.34 -5.81 37.58
N THR A 503 -21.91 -4.63 37.34
CA THR A 503 -23.29 -4.28 37.70
C THR A 503 -24.24 -4.26 36.52
N GLU A 504 -23.77 -4.54 35.30
CA GLU A 504 -24.63 -4.50 34.11
C GLU A 504 -25.51 -5.76 34.01
N PRO A 505 -26.84 -5.62 33.87
CA PRO A 505 -27.75 -6.75 33.72
C PRO A 505 -27.51 -7.50 32.41
N ALA A 506 -27.77 -8.81 32.43
CA ALA A 506 -27.66 -9.65 31.24
C ALA A 506 -28.63 -9.17 30.14
N VAL A 507 -28.15 -9.16 28.89
CA VAL A 507 -29.00 -8.84 27.73
C VAL A 507 -30.02 -9.96 27.55
N LYS A 508 -31.31 -9.63 27.62
CA LYS A 508 -32.43 -10.56 27.43
C LYS A 508 -32.93 -10.54 25.98
N SER A 509 -33.69 -11.55 25.58
CA SER A 509 -34.39 -11.58 24.28
C SER A 509 -35.51 -10.53 24.24
N ASP A 510 -35.77 -9.91 23.08
CA ASP A 510 -36.98 -9.07 22.88
C ASP A 510 -38.18 -9.91 22.44
N LEU A 511 -37.95 -11.17 22.03
CA LEU A 511 -39.02 -12.13 21.77
C LEU A 511 -39.66 -12.48 23.10
N SER A 512 -40.96 -12.23 23.23
CA SER A 512 -41.72 -12.50 24.44
C SER A 512 -41.88 -14.00 24.66
N ASP A 513 -41.99 -14.40 25.92
CA ASP A 513 -41.94 -15.81 26.31
C ASP A 513 -43.12 -16.64 25.78
N ASP A 514 -44.21 -15.97 25.41
CA ASP A 514 -45.44 -16.47 24.81
C ASP A 514 -45.36 -16.74 23.30
N VAL A 515 -44.30 -16.29 22.60
CA VAL A 515 -44.13 -16.61 21.17
C VAL A 515 -43.49 -18.01 21.03
N PRO A 516 -44.11 -18.94 20.27
CA PRO A 516 -43.58 -20.28 20.02
C PRO A 516 -42.46 -20.22 18.97
N VAL A 517 -41.32 -19.64 19.35
CA VAL A 517 -40.09 -19.64 18.57
C VAL A 517 -39.12 -20.68 19.15
N LEU A 518 -38.35 -21.33 18.26
CA LEU A 518 -37.27 -22.23 18.68
C LEU A 518 -36.30 -21.52 19.64
N ASN A 519 -35.79 -22.24 20.64
CA ASN A 519 -34.75 -21.74 21.56
C ASN A 519 -33.52 -21.21 20.80
N PHE A 520 -33.23 -21.79 19.64
CA PHE A 520 -32.20 -21.31 18.72
C PHE A 520 -32.46 -19.87 18.25
N ALA A 521 -33.70 -19.53 17.88
CA ALA A 521 -34.07 -18.18 17.47
C ALA A 521 -33.96 -17.16 18.63
N ARG A 522 -34.33 -17.56 19.86
CA ARG A 522 -34.10 -16.73 21.06
C ARG A 522 -32.61 -16.51 21.32
N THR A 523 -31.80 -17.55 21.15
CA THR A 523 -30.34 -17.47 21.31
C THR A 523 -29.72 -16.54 20.26
N LEU A 524 -30.14 -16.66 19.00
CA LEU A 524 -29.74 -15.74 17.93
C LEU A 524 -30.20 -14.30 18.18
N ASN A 525 -31.39 -14.09 18.74
CA ASN A 525 -31.87 -12.75 19.12
C ASN A 525 -30.96 -12.11 20.17
N VAL A 526 -30.63 -12.85 21.24
CA VAL A 526 -29.71 -12.38 22.29
C VAL A 526 -28.31 -12.14 21.73
N PHE A 527 -27.81 -13.04 20.88
CA PHE A 527 -26.50 -12.89 20.23
C PHE A 527 -26.44 -11.66 19.32
N GLY A 528 -27.47 -11.45 18.49
CA GLY A 528 -27.60 -10.33 17.57
C GLY A 528 -27.75 -8.96 18.23
N LYS A 529 -28.08 -8.92 19.53
CA LYS A 529 -28.02 -7.69 20.34
C LYS A 529 -26.60 -7.28 20.72
N MET A 530 -25.59 -8.11 20.42
CA MET A 530 -24.16 -7.83 20.61
C MET A 530 -23.74 -7.54 22.06
N GLY A 531 -24.48 -8.06 23.04
CA GLY A 531 -24.12 -7.91 24.47
C GLY A 531 -22.78 -8.58 24.82
N TRP A 532 -22.38 -9.60 24.07
CA TRP A 532 -21.09 -10.27 24.21
C TRP A 532 -19.91 -9.34 23.89
N HIS A 533 -20.04 -8.48 22.87
CA HIS A 533 -18.98 -7.55 22.46
C HIS A 533 -18.70 -6.51 23.54
N ARG A 534 -19.76 -6.08 24.24
CA ARG A 534 -19.67 -5.14 25.36
C ARG A 534 -18.83 -5.68 26.53
N LYS A 535 -18.65 -6.99 26.63
CA LYS A 535 -17.72 -7.60 27.60
C LYS A 535 -16.28 -7.56 27.09
N TRP A 536 -16.07 -7.74 25.79
CA TRP A 536 -14.73 -7.76 25.17
C TRP A 536 -14.09 -6.37 25.17
N GLU A 537 -14.86 -5.32 24.87
CA GLU A 537 -14.35 -3.93 24.87
C GLU A 537 -13.91 -3.43 26.25
N ARG A 538 -14.23 -4.15 27.32
CA ARG A 538 -13.74 -3.87 28.68
C ARG A 538 -12.36 -4.47 28.94
N LEU A 539 -11.90 -5.39 28.11
CA LEU A 539 -10.66 -6.14 28.31
C LEU A 539 -9.65 -5.75 27.22
N PRO A 540 -8.90 -4.63 27.37
CA PRO A 540 -8.06 -4.09 26.30
C PRO A 540 -7.04 -5.11 25.80
N VAL A 541 -6.35 -5.83 26.70
CA VAL A 541 -5.36 -6.86 26.33
C VAL A 541 -6.02 -7.99 25.53
N LYS A 542 -7.15 -8.52 26.01
CA LYS A 542 -7.88 -9.57 25.30
C LYS A 542 -8.38 -9.09 23.95
N PHE A 543 -8.90 -7.86 23.87
CA PHE A 543 -9.34 -7.25 22.63
C PHE A 543 -8.18 -7.14 21.63
N THR A 544 -7.03 -6.61 22.06
CA THR A 544 -5.81 -6.54 21.25
C THR A 544 -5.35 -7.91 20.75
N VAL A 545 -5.36 -8.94 21.62
CA VAL A 545 -5.02 -10.31 21.22
C VAL A 545 -6.00 -10.86 20.19
N LEU A 546 -7.30 -10.64 20.34
CA LEU A 546 -8.31 -11.09 19.38
C LEU A 546 -8.21 -10.36 18.04
N THR A 547 -7.96 -9.05 18.05
CA THR A 547 -7.70 -8.27 16.84
C THR A 547 -6.45 -8.78 16.13
N THR A 548 -5.36 -9.03 16.88
CA THR A 548 -4.11 -9.60 16.33
C THR A 548 -4.35 -11.00 15.75
N ALA A 549 -5.07 -11.86 16.48
CA ALA A 549 -5.40 -13.20 16.02
C ALA A 549 -6.24 -13.17 14.74
N ALA A 550 -7.23 -12.29 14.64
CA ALA A 550 -8.04 -12.14 13.42
C ALA A 550 -7.17 -11.80 12.19
N VAL A 551 -6.23 -10.87 12.36
CA VAL A 551 -5.30 -10.43 11.31
C VAL A 551 -4.29 -11.52 10.94
N VAL A 552 -3.70 -12.18 11.95
CA VAL A 552 -2.75 -13.28 11.74
C VAL A 552 -3.43 -14.46 11.05
N ILE A 553 -4.63 -14.83 11.47
CA ILE A 553 -5.40 -15.90 10.84
C ILE A 553 -5.67 -15.56 9.38
N ALA A 554 -6.22 -14.38 9.09
CA ALA A 554 -6.46 -13.94 7.71
C ALA A 554 -5.17 -13.98 6.86
N THR A 555 -4.06 -13.45 7.40
CA THR A 555 -2.75 -13.45 6.74
C THR A 555 -2.25 -14.86 6.45
N LEU A 556 -2.31 -15.77 7.43
CA LEU A 556 -1.82 -17.14 7.26
C LEU A 556 -2.62 -17.88 6.19
N PHE A 557 -3.95 -17.73 6.17
CA PHE A 557 -4.78 -18.36 5.14
C PHE A 557 -4.46 -17.84 3.73
N GLU A 558 -4.11 -16.57 3.59
CA GLU A 558 -3.77 -15.95 2.31
C GLU A 558 -2.35 -16.34 1.83
N VAL A 559 -1.38 -16.31 2.75
CA VAL A 559 0.05 -16.49 2.46
C VAL A 559 0.40 -17.97 2.26
N ILE A 560 -0.06 -18.87 3.15
CA ILE A 560 0.40 -20.27 3.20
C ILE A 560 0.31 -20.99 1.83
N PRO A 561 -0.82 -20.94 1.10
CA PRO A 561 -0.94 -21.67 -0.16
C PRO A 561 0.05 -21.18 -1.23
N THR A 562 0.31 -19.88 -1.30
CA THR A 562 1.26 -19.28 -2.27
C THR A 562 2.70 -19.75 -2.03
N PHE A 563 3.07 -20.01 -0.78
CA PHE A 563 4.42 -20.41 -0.41
C PHE A 563 4.66 -21.93 -0.35
N LEU A 564 3.65 -22.73 0.01
CA LEU A 564 3.81 -24.18 0.17
C LEU A 564 3.54 -24.98 -1.11
N ILE A 565 2.72 -24.47 -2.03
CA ILE A 565 2.32 -25.20 -3.24
C ILE A 565 3.26 -24.83 -4.38
N ARG A 566 4.28 -25.67 -4.65
CA ARG A 566 5.30 -25.41 -5.69
C ARG A 566 4.71 -25.20 -7.09
N THR A 567 3.58 -25.82 -7.40
CA THR A 567 2.89 -25.64 -8.69
C THR A 567 2.35 -24.21 -8.89
N ASN A 568 2.29 -23.37 -7.85
CA ASN A 568 1.92 -21.96 -7.97
C ASN A 568 3.02 -21.11 -8.63
N VAL A 569 4.29 -21.53 -8.57
CA VAL A 569 5.40 -20.80 -9.21
C VAL A 569 6.28 -21.81 -9.96
N PRO A 570 5.86 -22.28 -11.16
CA PRO A 570 6.66 -23.19 -11.96
C PRO A 570 7.98 -22.55 -12.37
N THR A 571 9.09 -23.25 -12.17
CA THR A 571 10.42 -22.82 -12.62
C THR A 571 10.61 -23.10 -14.12
N ILE A 572 11.46 -22.33 -14.78
CA ILE A 572 11.79 -22.49 -16.20
C ILE A 572 13.28 -22.83 -16.29
N ALA A 573 13.62 -24.00 -16.84
CA ALA A 573 15.00 -24.52 -16.83
C ALA A 573 16.01 -23.62 -17.57
N SER A 574 15.57 -22.85 -18.56
CA SER A 574 16.44 -21.91 -19.27
C SER A 574 16.72 -20.61 -18.51
N VAL A 575 15.95 -20.31 -17.45
CA VAL A 575 16.14 -19.10 -16.63
C VAL A 575 17.32 -19.32 -15.68
N THR A 576 18.36 -18.53 -15.90
CA THR A 576 19.61 -18.56 -15.12
C THR A 576 19.77 -17.29 -14.29
N PRO A 577 20.58 -17.33 -13.21
CA PRO A 577 20.93 -16.12 -12.47
C PRO A 577 21.58 -15.06 -13.36
N TYR A 578 21.51 -13.81 -12.93
CA TYR A 578 22.15 -12.68 -13.62
C TYR A 578 23.67 -12.82 -13.64
N THR A 579 24.34 -12.39 -14.71
CA THR A 579 25.80 -12.24 -14.68
C THR A 579 26.20 -11.16 -13.66
N PRO A 580 27.48 -11.09 -13.24
CA PRO A 580 27.95 -10.06 -12.32
C PRO A 580 27.61 -8.62 -12.77
N LEU A 581 27.77 -8.31 -14.06
CA LEU A 581 27.47 -6.99 -14.61
C LEU A 581 25.96 -6.73 -14.72
N GLU A 582 25.17 -7.74 -15.10
CA GLU A 582 23.70 -7.64 -15.14
C GLU A 582 23.11 -7.38 -13.75
N LEU A 583 23.62 -8.06 -12.71
CA LEU A 583 23.19 -7.85 -11.34
C LEU A 583 23.52 -6.43 -10.86
N ALA A 584 24.69 -5.91 -11.21
CA ALA A 584 25.06 -4.51 -10.95
C ALA A 584 24.15 -3.53 -11.70
N GLY A 585 23.82 -3.83 -12.96
CA GLY A 585 22.88 -3.04 -13.77
C GLY A 585 21.49 -2.96 -13.17
N ARG A 586 20.98 -4.09 -12.70
CA ARG A 586 19.71 -4.19 -11.97
C ARG A 586 19.71 -3.33 -10.71
N HIS A 587 20.83 -3.27 -10.00
CA HIS A 587 20.96 -2.43 -8.81
C HIS A 587 20.88 -0.95 -9.12
N ILE A 588 21.55 -0.52 -10.19
CA ILE A 588 21.49 0.87 -10.65
C ILE A 588 20.07 1.18 -11.14
N TYR A 589 19.42 0.28 -11.89
CA TYR A 589 18.03 0.42 -12.33
C TYR A 589 17.06 0.66 -11.15
N VAL A 590 17.24 -0.10 -10.06
CA VAL A 590 16.49 0.07 -8.81
C VAL A 590 16.80 1.41 -8.13
N SER A 591 18.08 1.77 -8.04
CA SER A 591 18.55 3.02 -7.43
C SER A 591 18.04 4.27 -8.16
N GLU A 592 17.94 4.20 -9.49
CA GLU A 592 17.36 5.27 -10.30
C GLU A 592 15.83 5.35 -10.25
N GLY A 593 15.18 4.36 -9.64
CA GLY A 593 13.73 4.31 -9.54
C GLY A 593 13.05 4.10 -10.89
N CYS A 594 13.69 3.42 -11.84
CA CYS A 594 13.15 3.20 -13.20
C CYS A 594 11.81 2.42 -13.17
N TYR A 595 11.62 1.56 -12.18
CA TYR A 595 10.38 0.80 -11.94
C TYR A 595 9.14 1.66 -11.66
N ASN A 596 9.33 2.95 -11.34
CA ASN A 596 8.23 3.89 -11.16
C ASN A 596 7.58 4.33 -12.49
N CYS A 597 8.27 4.11 -13.60
CA CYS A 597 7.83 4.49 -14.95
C CYS A 597 7.63 3.28 -15.86
N HIS A 598 8.48 2.26 -15.69
CA HIS A 598 8.52 1.05 -16.51
C HIS A 598 8.21 -0.17 -15.66
N SER A 599 7.25 -0.97 -16.08
CA SER A 599 7.04 -2.30 -15.51
C SER A 599 7.89 -3.35 -16.23
N GLN A 600 8.07 -4.49 -15.58
CA GLN A 600 8.63 -5.71 -16.17
C GLN A 600 7.63 -6.87 -16.04
N MET A 601 6.40 -6.66 -16.52
CA MET A 601 5.28 -7.58 -16.34
C MET A 601 4.25 -7.40 -17.47
N ILE A 602 4.40 -8.17 -18.55
CA ILE A 602 3.46 -8.16 -19.67
C ILE A 602 2.23 -8.98 -19.30
N ARG A 603 1.06 -8.37 -19.33
CA ARG A 603 -0.20 -9.03 -18.99
C ARG A 603 -0.67 -9.95 -20.13
N PRO A 604 -1.38 -11.06 -19.85
CA PRO A 604 -1.91 -11.99 -20.85
C PRO A 604 -3.16 -11.40 -21.54
N MET A 605 -2.99 -10.25 -22.20
CA MET A 605 -4.02 -9.57 -22.99
C MET A 605 -3.52 -9.42 -24.42
N VAL A 606 -4.39 -9.65 -25.40
CA VAL A 606 -4.05 -9.59 -26.83
C VAL A 606 -3.32 -8.29 -27.20
N ALA A 607 -3.81 -7.16 -26.70
CA ALA A 607 -3.21 -5.86 -27.00
C ALA A 607 -1.81 -5.68 -26.37
N GLU A 608 -1.56 -6.26 -25.20
CA GLU A 608 -0.22 -6.22 -24.59
C GLU A 608 0.74 -7.17 -25.28
N THR A 609 0.28 -8.39 -25.61
CA THR A 609 1.16 -9.36 -26.27
C THR A 609 1.52 -8.94 -27.69
N LYS A 610 0.59 -8.30 -28.42
CA LYS A 610 0.90 -7.70 -29.72
C LYS A 610 1.90 -6.53 -29.64
N ARG A 611 1.84 -5.76 -28.55
CA ARG A 611 2.73 -4.60 -28.36
C ARG A 611 4.12 -4.98 -27.91
N TYR A 612 4.21 -5.88 -26.93
CA TYR A 612 5.45 -6.13 -26.21
C TYR A 612 6.05 -7.52 -26.48
N GLY A 613 5.24 -8.48 -26.95
CA GLY A 613 5.63 -9.88 -27.15
C GLY A 613 4.97 -10.82 -26.14
N GLU A 614 5.49 -12.05 -26.04
CA GLU A 614 4.96 -13.10 -25.15
C GLU A 614 4.74 -12.60 -23.71
N TYR A 615 3.57 -12.91 -23.13
CA TYR A 615 3.20 -12.51 -21.75
C TYR A 615 4.18 -13.09 -20.71
N SER A 616 4.26 -12.46 -19.53
CA SER A 616 5.22 -12.90 -18.51
C SER A 616 4.72 -14.10 -17.71
N LYS A 617 5.61 -15.05 -17.45
CA LYS A 617 5.39 -16.32 -16.74
C LYS A 617 6.00 -16.23 -15.32
N PRO A 618 5.41 -16.92 -14.33
CA PRO A 618 5.91 -16.95 -12.95
C PRO A 618 7.42 -17.26 -12.83
N GLY A 619 7.88 -18.26 -13.59
CA GLY A 619 9.25 -18.77 -13.52
C GLY A 619 10.34 -17.83 -14.02
N GLU A 620 9.98 -16.74 -14.70
CA GLU A 620 10.94 -15.74 -15.18
C GLU A 620 11.55 -14.91 -14.04
N PHE A 621 10.81 -14.77 -12.93
CA PHE A 621 11.13 -13.84 -11.85
C PHE A 621 11.74 -14.51 -10.62
N ILE A 622 12.15 -15.78 -10.71
CA ILE A 622 12.59 -16.56 -9.53
C ILE A 622 13.87 -16.04 -8.87
N TYR A 623 14.68 -15.27 -9.62
CA TYR A 623 15.86 -14.59 -9.11
C TYR A 623 15.65 -13.09 -8.85
N ASP A 624 14.44 -12.57 -9.11
CA ASP A 624 14.15 -11.14 -8.97
C ASP A 624 13.82 -10.77 -7.53
N ARG A 625 14.74 -10.03 -6.91
CA ARG A 625 14.69 -9.61 -5.51
C ARG A 625 14.97 -8.11 -5.39
N PRO A 626 13.94 -7.25 -5.21
CA PRO A 626 12.51 -7.57 -5.31
C PRO A 626 11.99 -7.54 -6.75
N PHE A 627 10.78 -8.05 -6.99
CA PHE A 627 10.10 -7.94 -8.29
C PHE A 627 9.99 -6.47 -8.78
N GLN A 628 9.91 -6.24 -10.10
CA GLN A 628 9.89 -4.89 -10.71
C GLN A 628 8.64 -4.65 -11.58
N TRP A 629 7.46 -5.03 -11.10
CA TRP A 629 6.23 -4.98 -11.91
C TRP A 629 5.53 -3.62 -11.90
N GLY A 630 5.83 -2.74 -10.94
CA GLY A 630 5.26 -1.40 -10.80
C GLY A 630 3.74 -1.38 -10.54
N SER A 631 3.19 -0.17 -10.37
CA SER A 631 1.74 0.09 -10.24
C SER A 631 1.19 1.07 -11.30
N ARG A 632 2.08 1.69 -12.09
CA ARG A 632 1.79 2.68 -13.13
C ARG A 632 2.80 2.55 -14.28
N ARG A 633 2.38 2.82 -15.51
CA ARG A 633 3.24 2.97 -16.69
C ARG A 633 3.19 4.41 -17.23
N ILE A 634 4.37 5.01 -17.35
CA ILE A 634 4.62 6.30 -18.01
C ILE A 634 5.64 6.09 -19.14
N GLY A 635 6.39 4.98 -19.10
CA GLY A 635 7.11 4.42 -20.23
C GLY A 635 6.58 3.02 -20.58
N PRO A 636 7.06 2.41 -21.68
CA PRO A 636 6.70 1.06 -22.09
C PRO A 636 7.12 0.00 -21.06
N ASP A 637 6.52 -1.19 -21.13
CA ASP A 637 6.97 -2.36 -20.40
C ASP A 637 8.29 -2.90 -20.97
N LEU A 638 9.22 -3.31 -20.09
CA LEU A 638 10.57 -3.71 -20.44
C LEU A 638 10.84 -5.22 -20.30
N ALA A 639 9.83 -6.05 -20.00
CA ALA A 639 10.03 -7.48 -19.78
C ALA A 639 10.58 -8.23 -21.01
N ARG A 640 10.50 -7.62 -22.20
CA ARG A 640 11.00 -8.17 -23.48
C ARG A 640 11.91 -7.16 -24.18
N GLU A 641 12.63 -6.32 -23.44
CA GLU A 641 13.50 -5.31 -24.03
C GLU A 641 14.75 -5.92 -24.67
N GLY A 642 15.22 -7.06 -24.16
CA GLY A 642 16.46 -7.69 -24.59
C GLY A 642 16.50 -7.96 -26.10
N GLY A 643 17.55 -7.45 -26.77
CA GLY A 643 17.77 -7.61 -28.20
C GLY A 643 16.87 -6.76 -29.11
N LYS A 644 15.95 -5.95 -28.58
CA LYS A 644 15.11 -5.05 -29.39
C LYS A 644 15.86 -3.80 -29.86
N GLN A 645 16.62 -3.20 -28.96
CA GLN A 645 17.41 -1.99 -29.22
C GLN A 645 18.90 -2.31 -29.16
N SER A 646 19.71 -1.53 -29.88
CA SER A 646 21.15 -1.71 -29.86
C SER A 646 21.78 -1.12 -28.58
N SER A 647 22.97 -1.59 -28.22
CA SER A 647 23.75 -1.03 -27.10
C SER A 647 23.97 0.48 -27.27
N LYS A 648 24.22 0.97 -28.50
CA LYS A 648 24.30 2.41 -28.79
C LYS A 648 22.96 3.12 -28.63
N TRP A 649 21.85 2.51 -29.05
CA TRP A 649 20.53 3.12 -28.86
C TRP A 649 20.27 3.40 -27.38
N HIS A 650 20.56 2.43 -26.49
CA HIS A 650 20.42 2.64 -25.05
C HIS A 650 21.36 3.74 -24.53
N TRP A 651 22.59 3.81 -25.02
CA TRP A 651 23.51 4.90 -24.70
C TRP A 651 22.92 6.27 -25.05
N ASP A 652 22.49 6.45 -26.31
CA ASP A 652 21.89 7.70 -26.79
C ASP A 652 20.60 8.03 -26.01
N HIS A 653 19.82 7.00 -25.66
CA HIS A 653 18.60 7.14 -24.86
C HIS A 653 18.87 7.65 -23.45
N PHE A 654 19.94 7.19 -22.78
CA PHE A 654 20.33 7.71 -21.48
C PHE A 654 20.92 9.13 -21.56
N GLU A 655 21.60 9.47 -22.65
CA GLU A 655 22.11 10.83 -22.89
C GLU A 655 20.96 11.82 -23.05
N ASN A 656 20.04 11.52 -23.96
CA ASN A 656 18.84 12.28 -24.17
C ASN A 656 17.75 11.40 -24.82
N PRO A 657 16.68 11.06 -24.07
CA PRO A 657 15.60 10.23 -24.60
C PRO A 657 14.96 10.76 -25.88
N SER A 658 15.00 12.09 -26.10
CA SER A 658 14.44 12.72 -27.31
C SER A 658 15.23 12.45 -28.58
N TYR A 659 16.48 11.97 -28.51
CA TYR A 659 17.27 11.60 -29.69
C TYR A 659 16.71 10.38 -30.41
N VAL A 660 16.11 9.46 -29.65
CA VAL A 660 15.59 8.19 -30.17
C VAL A 660 14.07 8.07 -30.06
N SER A 661 13.43 8.94 -29.29
CA SER A 661 11.98 8.97 -29.11
C SER A 661 11.51 10.41 -28.95
N GLU A 662 11.13 11.02 -30.07
CA GLU A 662 10.69 12.43 -30.11
C GLU A 662 9.51 12.67 -29.15
N GLY A 663 9.62 13.71 -28.31
CA GLY A 663 8.62 14.07 -27.32
C GLY A 663 8.52 13.11 -26.13
N SER A 664 9.56 12.30 -25.86
CA SER A 664 9.68 11.50 -24.64
C SER A 664 9.57 12.35 -23.37
N VAL A 665 8.82 11.85 -22.38
CA VAL A 665 8.69 12.45 -21.05
C VAL A 665 9.67 11.87 -20.03
N MET A 666 10.56 10.97 -20.46
CA MET A 666 11.60 10.39 -19.63
C MET A 666 12.71 11.43 -19.36
N PRO A 667 13.21 11.56 -18.12
CA PRO A 667 14.39 12.40 -17.85
C PRO A 667 15.65 11.80 -18.48
N SER A 668 16.65 12.63 -18.76
CA SER A 668 17.98 12.16 -19.12
C SER A 668 18.76 11.64 -17.90
N TYR A 669 19.70 10.74 -18.15
CA TYR A 669 20.56 10.09 -17.15
C TYR A 669 22.05 10.27 -17.48
N PRO A 670 22.55 11.50 -17.67
CA PRO A 670 23.94 11.74 -18.09
C PRO A 670 24.98 11.30 -17.05
N HIS A 671 24.61 11.19 -15.78
CA HIS A 671 25.49 10.68 -14.73
C HIS A 671 25.84 9.20 -14.96
N LEU A 672 24.95 8.40 -15.53
CA LEU A 672 25.24 6.99 -15.87
C LEU A 672 26.35 6.88 -16.93
N LEU A 673 26.49 7.89 -17.78
CA LEU A 673 27.48 7.96 -18.86
C LEU A 673 28.84 8.49 -18.38
N SER A 674 28.86 9.21 -17.26
CA SER A 674 30.05 9.90 -16.75
C SER A 674 30.65 9.26 -15.51
N GLU A 675 29.83 8.70 -14.62
CA GLU A 675 30.27 8.03 -13.40
C GLU A 675 30.75 6.59 -13.67
N ASP A 676 31.83 6.22 -12.99
CA ASP A 676 32.38 4.87 -13.06
C ASP A 676 31.59 3.90 -12.18
N LEU A 677 31.52 2.64 -12.63
CA LEU A 677 30.94 1.53 -11.91
C LEU A 677 31.88 1.09 -10.78
N LYS A 678 31.33 0.87 -9.59
CA LYS A 678 32.05 0.29 -8.44
C LYS A 678 32.06 -1.23 -8.55
N PHE A 679 33.02 -1.79 -9.27
CA PHE A 679 33.12 -3.24 -9.51
C PHE A 679 33.32 -4.05 -8.21
N ASP A 680 33.99 -3.48 -7.22
CA ASP A 680 34.21 -4.09 -5.90
C ASP A 680 32.90 -4.29 -5.10
N ALA A 681 31.85 -3.53 -5.41
CA ALA A 681 30.53 -3.67 -4.81
C ALA A 681 29.74 -4.88 -5.34
N ILE A 682 30.19 -5.55 -6.42
CA ILE A 682 29.45 -6.66 -7.05
C ILE A 682 29.53 -7.95 -6.21
N ALA A 683 30.68 -8.27 -5.62
CA ALA A 683 30.85 -9.51 -4.87
C ALA A 683 29.88 -9.63 -3.67
N PRO A 684 29.66 -8.60 -2.83
CA PRO A 684 28.66 -8.65 -1.76
C PRO A 684 27.23 -8.92 -2.28
N HIS A 685 26.90 -8.42 -3.45
CA HIS A 685 25.60 -8.61 -4.10
C HIS A 685 25.39 -10.05 -4.56
N MET A 686 26.40 -10.64 -5.21
CA MET A 686 26.36 -12.05 -5.59
C MET A 686 26.30 -12.98 -4.38
N LYS A 687 27.05 -12.69 -3.30
CA LYS A 687 27.00 -13.47 -2.05
C LYS A 687 25.62 -13.47 -1.43
N ALA A 688 24.94 -12.31 -1.39
CA ALA A 688 23.58 -12.22 -0.87
C ALA A 688 22.58 -12.99 -1.75
N ALA A 689 22.70 -12.90 -3.08
CA ALA A 689 21.89 -13.67 -4.01
C ALA A 689 22.13 -15.19 -3.88
N ALA A 690 23.38 -15.62 -3.71
CA ALA A 690 23.76 -17.02 -3.49
C ALA A 690 23.17 -17.56 -2.18
N PHE A 691 23.27 -16.79 -1.10
CA PHE A 691 22.64 -17.13 0.18
C PHE A 691 21.12 -17.29 0.07
N LEU A 692 20.49 -16.55 -0.84
CA LEU A 692 19.06 -16.59 -1.13
C LEU A 692 18.67 -17.62 -2.21
N GLY A 693 19.60 -18.50 -2.60
CA GLY A 693 19.35 -19.66 -3.45
C GLY A 693 19.71 -19.50 -4.93
N ALA A 694 20.39 -18.42 -5.34
CA ALA A 694 20.95 -18.35 -6.69
C ALA A 694 22.18 -19.28 -6.80
N PRO A 695 22.26 -20.18 -7.80
CA PRO A 695 23.34 -21.17 -7.92
C PRO A 695 24.66 -20.57 -8.45
N TYR A 696 25.21 -19.53 -7.80
CA TYR A 696 26.57 -19.07 -8.06
C TYR A 696 27.59 -19.97 -7.34
N THR A 697 28.66 -20.33 -8.04
CA THR A 697 29.82 -21.00 -7.45
C THR A 697 30.72 -20.01 -6.72
N ASP A 698 31.52 -20.50 -5.76
CA ASP A 698 32.49 -19.66 -5.05
C ASP A 698 33.52 -19.05 -6.03
N GLU A 699 33.91 -19.79 -7.07
CA GLU A 699 34.81 -19.32 -8.13
C GLU A 699 34.20 -18.16 -8.94
N GLU A 700 32.91 -18.23 -9.30
CA GLU A 700 32.22 -17.13 -9.98
C GLU A 700 32.13 -15.87 -9.12
N ILE A 701 31.97 -16.03 -7.80
CA ILE A 701 31.94 -14.92 -6.85
C ILE A 701 33.33 -14.30 -6.69
N GLU A 702 34.39 -15.11 -6.63
CA GLU A 702 35.78 -14.64 -6.51
C GLU A 702 36.24 -13.93 -7.79
N ASN A 703 35.84 -14.43 -8.96
CA ASN A 703 36.21 -13.88 -10.27
C ASN A 703 35.20 -12.83 -10.81
N CYS A 704 34.22 -12.40 -10.01
CA CYS A 704 33.10 -11.60 -10.48
C CYS A 704 33.51 -10.26 -11.10
N GLU A 705 34.54 -9.60 -10.57
CA GLU A 705 35.03 -8.32 -11.09
C GLU A 705 35.61 -8.49 -12.50
N ALA A 706 36.46 -9.50 -12.70
CA ALA A 706 37.06 -9.77 -14.01
C ALA A 706 35.99 -10.11 -15.04
N ALA A 707 35.01 -10.94 -14.67
CA ALA A 707 33.88 -11.29 -15.53
C ALA A 707 33.02 -10.06 -15.89
N ALA A 708 32.73 -9.19 -14.90
CA ALA A 708 31.97 -7.97 -15.13
C ALA A 708 32.70 -7.00 -16.07
N ARG A 709 34.00 -6.80 -15.88
CA ARG A 709 34.82 -5.93 -16.73
C ARG A 709 34.88 -6.45 -18.17
N TYR A 710 35.08 -7.75 -18.35
CA TYR A 710 35.07 -8.35 -19.69
C TYR A 710 33.74 -8.15 -20.41
N GLN A 711 32.61 -8.40 -19.74
CA GLN A 711 31.29 -8.16 -20.34
C GLN A 711 31.08 -6.66 -20.68
N ALA A 712 31.57 -5.76 -19.84
CA ALA A 712 31.47 -4.32 -20.08
C ALA A 712 32.34 -3.85 -21.27
N GLU A 713 33.53 -4.44 -21.45
CA GLU A 713 34.39 -4.21 -22.61
C GLU A 713 33.72 -4.64 -23.92
N VAL A 714 33.03 -5.80 -23.91
CA VAL A 714 32.27 -6.28 -25.07
C VAL A 714 31.17 -5.28 -25.45
N ILE A 715 30.35 -4.85 -24.49
CA ILE A 715 29.27 -3.87 -24.73
C ILE A 715 29.83 -2.53 -25.21
N ALA A 716 30.94 -2.07 -24.62
CA ALA A 716 31.59 -0.84 -25.05
C ALA A 716 32.13 -0.95 -26.49
N ALA A 717 32.69 -2.11 -26.86
CA ALA A 717 33.15 -2.36 -28.23
C ALA A 717 31.98 -2.36 -29.23
N GLU A 718 30.82 -2.91 -28.87
CA GLU A 718 29.61 -2.83 -29.69
C GLU A 718 29.15 -1.39 -29.91
N ILE A 719 29.14 -0.56 -28.85
CA ILE A 719 28.77 0.86 -28.95
C ILE A 719 29.72 1.59 -29.89
N VAL A 720 31.04 1.36 -29.78
CA VAL A 720 32.04 1.95 -30.68
C VAL A 720 31.84 1.50 -32.12
N ALA A 721 31.60 0.20 -32.35
CA ALA A 721 31.34 -0.34 -33.68
C ALA A 721 30.08 0.27 -34.32
N GLN A 722 29.12 0.71 -33.51
CA GLN A 722 27.89 1.38 -33.94
C GLN A 722 28.05 2.92 -34.06
N GLY A 723 29.26 3.46 -33.86
CA GLY A 723 29.56 4.90 -33.98
C GLY A 723 29.34 5.71 -32.69
N GLY A 724 29.30 5.04 -31.54
CA GLY A 724 29.26 5.68 -30.22
C GLY A 724 30.66 6.03 -29.65
N PRO A 725 30.73 6.56 -28.43
CA PRO A 725 31.98 7.00 -27.81
C PRO A 725 32.92 5.83 -27.45
N ALA A 726 34.22 6.06 -27.57
CA ALA A 726 35.26 5.09 -27.21
C ALA A 726 35.67 5.17 -25.74
N ALA A 727 36.27 4.09 -25.22
CA ALA A 727 36.83 4.00 -23.87
C ALA A 727 35.83 4.22 -22.70
N MET A 728 34.59 3.72 -22.84
CA MET A 728 33.52 3.89 -21.84
C MET A 728 33.17 2.61 -21.06
N HIS A 729 34.02 1.57 -21.09
CA HIS A 729 33.73 0.26 -20.49
C HIS A 729 33.62 0.28 -18.95
N GLU A 730 34.15 1.31 -18.28
CA GLU A 730 34.03 1.45 -16.83
C GLU A 730 32.74 2.17 -16.38
N LYS A 731 31.92 2.68 -17.30
CA LYS A 731 30.77 3.52 -16.96
C LYS A 731 29.58 2.72 -16.43
N GLN A 732 28.84 3.31 -15.50
CA GLN A 732 27.60 2.73 -14.93
C GLN A 732 26.61 2.31 -16.02
N ALA A 733 26.53 3.05 -17.13
CA ALA A 733 25.66 2.72 -18.25
C ALA A 733 25.91 1.32 -18.84
N MET A 734 27.15 0.82 -18.83
CA MET A 734 27.44 -0.54 -19.33
C MET A 734 26.68 -1.59 -18.55
N ALA A 735 26.61 -1.43 -17.22
CA ALA A 735 25.89 -2.34 -16.35
C ALA A 735 24.38 -2.32 -16.63
N VAL A 736 23.79 -1.12 -16.74
CA VAL A 736 22.35 -0.97 -17.02
C VAL A 736 22.01 -1.52 -18.41
N ILE A 737 22.85 -1.28 -19.42
CA ILE A 737 22.67 -1.85 -20.77
C ILE A 737 22.73 -3.37 -20.72
N ALA A 738 23.70 -3.96 -20.02
CA ALA A 738 23.78 -5.41 -19.85
C ALA A 738 22.49 -5.99 -19.26
N TYR A 739 21.98 -5.36 -18.19
CA TYR A 739 20.71 -5.75 -17.57
C TYR A 739 19.51 -5.65 -18.52
N LEU A 740 19.38 -4.54 -19.26
CA LEU A 740 18.27 -4.36 -20.20
C LEU A 740 18.35 -5.34 -21.38
N GLN A 741 19.55 -5.58 -21.91
CA GLN A 741 19.78 -6.54 -22.99
C GLN A 741 19.46 -7.99 -22.57
N ARG A 742 19.55 -8.28 -21.27
CA ARG A 742 19.23 -9.58 -20.69
C ARG A 742 17.73 -9.84 -20.56
N MET A 743 16.89 -8.80 -20.44
CA MET A 743 15.46 -8.92 -20.10
C MET A 743 14.66 -9.71 -21.13
N GLY A 744 14.06 -10.82 -20.68
CA GLY A 744 13.15 -11.65 -21.49
C GLY A 744 13.83 -12.64 -22.45
N THR A 745 15.16 -12.71 -22.47
CA THR A 745 15.91 -13.52 -23.45
C THR A 745 15.93 -15.02 -23.14
N ASP A 746 15.85 -15.43 -21.87
CA ASP A 746 15.97 -16.85 -21.51
C ASP A 746 14.82 -17.72 -21.98
N LEU A 747 13.63 -17.14 -22.13
CA LEU A 747 12.46 -17.86 -22.59
C LEU A 747 12.66 -18.54 -23.96
N PHE A 748 13.58 -18.00 -24.76
CA PHE A 748 13.85 -18.45 -26.12
C PHE A 748 15.14 -19.28 -26.23
N LYS A 749 15.86 -19.49 -25.12
CA LYS A 749 17.07 -20.33 -25.08
C LYS A 749 16.67 -21.80 -24.94
N SER A 750 17.44 -22.67 -25.59
CA SER A 750 17.35 -24.11 -25.31
C SER A 750 17.89 -24.38 -23.88
N PRO A 751 17.23 -25.22 -23.07
CA PRO A 751 17.72 -25.54 -21.73
C PRO A 751 19.11 -26.19 -21.83
N THR A 752 20.02 -25.76 -20.96
CA THR A 752 21.33 -26.39 -20.83
C THR A 752 21.13 -27.71 -20.06
N PRO A 753 21.66 -28.86 -20.52
CA PRO A 753 21.44 -30.13 -19.83
C PRO A 753 21.97 -30.07 -18.39
N GLU A 754 21.10 -30.38 -17.41
CA GLU A 754 21.46 -30.41 -15.99
C GLU A 754 22.52 -31.49 -15.72
N THR A 755 23.55 -31.15 -14.94
CA THR A 755 24.36 -32.15 -14.24
C THR A 755 23.54 -32.63 -13.04
N VAL A 756 22.99 -33.84 -13.16
CA VAL A 756 22.20 -34.48 -12.10
C VAL A 756 23.06 -34.64 -10.84
N PRO A 757 22.67 -34.10 -9.67
CA PRO A 757 23.33 -34.42 -8.41
C PRO A 757 23.06 -35.89 -8.05
N PRO A 758 24.01 -36.64 -7.47
CA PRO A 758 23.79 -38.02 -7.12
C PRO A 758 22.66 -38.14 -6.10
N GLU A 759 21.64 -38.95 -6.42
CA GLU A 759 20.55 -39.29 -5.52
C GLU A 759 21.10 -39.74 -4.16
N SER A 760 20.64 -39.10 -3.09
CA SER A 760 20.82 -39.63 -1.74
C SER A 760 20.03 -40.94 -1.65
N ALA A 761 20.75 -42.05 -1.65
CA ALA A 761 20.23 -43.37 -1.35
C ALA A 761 19.31 -43.31 -0.11
N GLY A 762 18.08 -43.82 -0.28
CA GLY A 762 17.05 -43.81 0.74
C GLY A 762 17.52 -44.49 2.03
N ALA A 763 17.34 -43.78 3.15
CA ALA A 763 17.28 -44.40 4.46
C ALA A 763 15.94 -45.14 4.55
N VAL A 764 15.98 -46.47 4.43
CA VAL A 764 14.86 -47.35 4.74
C VAL A 764 14.73 -47.38 6.27
N ASP A 765 13.60 -46.87 6.74
CA ASP A 765 13.18 -46.93 8.14
C ASP A 765 12.81 -48.38 8.47
N SER A 766 13.57 -48.99 9.38
CA SER A 766 13.27 -50.28 9.98
C SER A 766 12.69 -50.02 11.36
N ASP A 767 11.38 -50.24 11.55
CA ASP A 767 10.83 -51.01 12.67
C ASP A 767 9.29 -51.01 12.72
N ALA A 768 8.77 -52.16 13.17
CA ALA A 768 7.41 -52.51 13.60
C ALA A 768 6.36 -52.89 12.54
N VAL A 769 5.62 -54.02 12.61
CA VAL A 769 5.70 -55.34 13.29
C VAL A 769 4.42 -56.09 12.85
N ASP A 770 4.59 -57.38 12.55
CA ASP A 770 3.65 -58.53 12.58
C ASP A 770 2.23 -58.50 11.96
N GLY A 771 1.99 -59.54 11.15
CA GLY A 771 0.76 -60.36 11.22
C GLY A 771 -0.10 -60.37 9.96
N ASP A 772 0.09 -61.34 9.05
CA ASP A 772 -0.66 -62.61 9.04
C ASP A 772 -0.47 -63.32 7.68
N ALA A 773 -0.43 -64.65 7.72
CA ALA A 773 -0.10 -65.54 6.60
C ALA A 773 -1.35 -66.13 5.93
N SER A 774 -1.13 -66.80 4.78
CA SER A 774 -2.03 -67.68 4.01
C SER A 774 -2.88 -66.95 2.94
N THR A 775 -3.03 -67.38 1.67
CA THR A 775 -2.94 -68.70 1.01
C THR A 775 -2.90 -68.54 -0.53
N MET A 776 -2.13 -69.43 -1.19
CA MET A 776 -2.38 -70.20 -2.45
C MET A 776 -2.93 -69.58 -3.76
N GLU A 777 -2.23 -69.92 -4.86
CA GLU A 777 -2.66 -70.50 -6.18
C GLU A 777 -3.83 -69.80 -6.95
N ASP A 778 -3.94 -69.74 -8.28
CA ASP A 778 -3.47 -70.57 -9.40
C ASP A 778 -3.76 -69.83 -10.75
N GLN A 779 -2.87 -70.05 -11.73
CA GLN A 779 -3.10 -70.33 -13.17
C GLN A 779 -3.84 -69.43 -14.21
N ARG A 780 -3.12 -69.36 -15.36
CA ARG A 780 -3.49 -69.48 -16.81
C ARG A 780 -3.85 -68.21 -17.59
N ASP A 781 -3.00 -67.75 -18.54
CA ASP A 781 -2.70 -68.23 -19.92
C ASP A 781 -3.85 -67.98 -20.92
N VAL A 782 -3.70 -67.12 -21.95
CA VAL A 782 -3.31 -67.39 -23.38
C VAL A 782 -4.38 -66.66 -24.24
N SER A 783 -4.19 -65.98 -25.38
CA SER A 783 -3.15 -65.84 -26.41
C SER A 783 -3.57 -64.78 -27.45
N ASP A 784 -2.57 -64.19 -28.15
CA ASP A 784 -2.42 -63.95 -29.61
C ASP A 784 -3.58 -63.39 -30.46
N SER A 785 -3.39 -62.59 -31.52
CA SER A 785 -2.22 -62.04 -32.24
C SER A 785 -2.76 -61.21 -33.42
N ASP A 786 -2.00 -60.18 -33.85
CA ASP A 786 -1.66 -59.72 -35.23
C ASP A 786 -2.80 -59.57 -36.30
N ASP A 787 -2.73 -58.73 -37.35
CA ASP A 787 -1.65 -58.03 -38.04
C ASP A 787 -2.24 -56.98 -39.01
N SER A 788 -1.39 -56.01 -39.37
CA SER A 788 -1.22 -55.38 -40.70
C SER A 788 -2.23 -54.38 -41.33
N SER A 789 -1.65 -53.20 -41.57
CA SER A 789 -1.86 -52.09 -42.53
C SER A 789 -1.93 -52.54 -44.03
N PRO A 790 -1.89 -51.68 -45.10
CA PRO A 790 -1.76 -50.20 -45.20
C PRO A 790 -2.49 -49.47 -46.41
N VAL A 791 -2.48 -48.11 -46.39
CA VAL A 791 -2.08 -47.14 -47.48
C VAL A 791 -2.96 -46.79 -48.73
N ASP A 792 -3.01 -45.45 -48.96
CA ASP A 792 -3.10 -44.56 -50.17
C ASP A 792 -4.36 -44.20 -51.00
N ASP A 793 -4.37 -42.88 -51.29
CA ASP A 793 -4.64 -42.13 -52.54
C ASP A 793 -5.91 -41.26 -52.79
N GLU A 794 -5.60 -40.04 -53.29
CA GLU A 794 -6.32 -38.81 -53.70
C GLU A 794 -7.40 -38.94 -54.84
N PRO A 795 -7.94 -37.88 -55.52
CA PRO A 795 -8.53 -36.56 -55.15
C PRO A 795 -9.81 -36.11 -55.96
N LYS A 796 -10.54 -35.06 -55.47
CA LYS A 796 -11.34 -33.97 -56.18
C LYS A 796 -12.43 -34.29 -57.27
N PRO A 797 -13.19 -33.31 -57.82
CA PRO A 797 -14.15 -32.30 -57.27
C PRO A 797 -15.51 -32.29 -58.06
N ASP A 798 -16.44 -31.33 -57.82
CA ASP A 798 -17.48 -30.73 -58.74
C ASP A 798 -18.70 -30.21 -57.92
N THR A 799 -19.02 -28.91 -57.84
CA THR A 799 -19.87 -28.02 -58.70
C THR A 799 -21.34 -28.45 -58.90
N ASP A 800 -22.30 -27.67 -58.38
CA ASP A 800 -23.55 -27.17 -59.04
C ASP A 800 -24.50 -26.52 -57.98
N THR A 801 -24.80 -25.20 -58.03
CA THR A 801 -25.91 -24.45 -58.70
C THR A 801 -27.24 -24.32 -57.93
N GLY A 802 -27.69 -23.06 -57.81
CA GLY A 802 -29.08 -22.58 -58.08
C GLY A 802 -30.16 -22.85 -57.03
N THR A 803 -30.61 -21.85 -56.24
CA THR A 803 -31.74 -20.89 -56.50
C THR A 803 -33.15 -21.40 -56.14
N ASP A 804 -33.81 -20.73 -55.19
CA ASP A 804 -35.16 -20.10 -55.30
C ASP A 804 -35.69 -19.72 -53.88
N THR A 805 -35.77 -18.44 -53.51
CA THR A 805 -36.88 -17.44 -53.65
C THR A 805 -38.04 -17.60 -52.67
N ASP A 806 -38.27 -16.54 -51.87
CA ASP A 806 -39.55 -15.91 -51.50
C ASP A 806 -39.31 -15.01 -50.26
N ASN A 807 -39.92 -13.85 -50.02
CA ASN A 807 -40.49 -12.76 -50.83
C ASN A 807 -40.77 -11.60 -49.81
N ASP A 808 -40.97 -10.39 -50.32
CA ASP A 808 -41.64 -9.24 -49.66
C ASP A 808 -40.93 -8.43 -48.55
N THR A 809 -41.02 -7.09 -48.48
CA THR A 809 -41.07 -5.94 -49.42
C THR A 809 -41.16 -4.67 -48.52
N LEU A 810 -40.78 -3.51 -49.08
CA LEU A 810 -41.08 -2.11 -48.69
C LEU A 810 -40.10 -1.34 -47.77
N GLU A 811 -39.12 -0.68 -48.40
CA GLU A 811 -39.07 0.79 -48.67
C GLU A 811 -39.97 1.72 -47.82
N GLU A 812 -39.64 2.94 -47.40
CA GLU A 812 -38.48 3.85 -47.47
C GLU A 812 -38.89 5.14 -46.63
N PRO A 813 -38.33 6.36 -46.76
CA PRO A 813 -37.40 7.00 -45.80
C PRO A 813 -37.89 8.32 -45.12
N ASN A 814 -37.13 8.80 -44.12
CA ASN A 814 -36.68 10.20 -43.94
C ASN A 814 -36.14 10.46 -42.51
N SER A 815 -34.82 10.67 -42.40
CA SER A 815 -34.11 11.77 -41.68
C SER A 815 -32.72 11.35 -41.24
#